data_AF-A0A1R3HAN1-F1
#
_entry.id   AF-A0A1R3HAN1-F1
#
_cell.length_a   1.000
_cell.length_b   1.000
_cell.length_c   1.000
_cell.angle_alpha   90.00
_cell.angle_beta   90.00
_cell.angle_gamma   90.00
#
_symmetry.space_group_name_H-M   'P 1'
#
loop_
_entity.id
_entity.type
_entity.pdbx_description
1 polymer ?
#
loop_
_entity_poly.entity_id
_entity_poly.type
_entity_poly.pdbx_seq_one_letter_code
_entity_poly.pdbx_strand_id
1 'polypeptide(L)'
;MGRDNMEAPVLDSHLLEMLLENEKAKKKIRNNNWKRALCFFSILLIFFVLGLIFRDHRSYLFLKGGNKKNGSVESEQGVVAADDARCSEIGILMLKKGGHAVDAAVATALCVGVVNPTSSGIGGGAFMVVRSSSTSETLAFDSRETAPLAASQNMYANDINSKYRGALSMGVPGEIAGLHEAWLRYGRLAWRTLFEPAIKLAKEGFLVAPYLGKSIASNADLIRKDPGLWQVYAPNGKLLQAGEKCYNVELAKSLEAVAEQGPGAFYNGTIGEKLVKDVKQVGGILTMEDLRNYKVKVTDAVVANVMNYTIYGMPPPSSGTLGLSMVLNILDSYGTSDAAKGDLGLHRLIEALKHMFAERMNLGDPDFVDITKYVSEMLSVSFAEQIQKKIFDNTTFPAEYYMYRWNQLRDQGTSHFCVVDAERNAVSMTTTVNYVFGAGVLSPSTGIVVNNEMGDFSAPTEISPDMLPPAPANFISPNKRPLSSMTPLIITKNNQLVGVIGGSGGMNIIPAVIQVFLNHFVLGMEPLAAVQHARIYHKLIPNIVSYENWTVIDGDHIELAEESKIFLTEKGHQLQAKSSGAIVQFIVQSLQNPIEMGRKYGKETNVFHGTLTALNIPTNHSDEILAAAESLLSESSDLDEMNRKDLTYLKVYAIDVDEAAELDDALSATRLQDGRIRVWIHVADPTRYVEPGSIIDKEAMRRGTSVFLPTATYPMFPEKLAMEGMNFRQGQLCNAVSVSVILHSDGSIAEYSVQNSIIKPTYMLTYDSATELLHLNRPEKEPELKILSEAAALRLKWRRQHGAIETPTLDPRITVVNPEDPEPTFNLYVENQANPAKRLVTEMMILCGQVIATFGSSNNLALPYRGQPQSNIDISAFSHLPEGPVRSSAIVKTMRAAKIDFSKPIRHASLGLSGYVQFTSPIRRYLDLLAHYQVKAFLRGESPPFSAGQLEGIASMVNKQVRVVRNLCSTSLQYWIIEFLRRQPKEKKFRALILRFIKYGIADLLLLEAGFQASASVSVGTKIGDEIEVKVEEAHPRDGFLKLKEVITY
;
A
#
# COMPACT_ATOMS: atom_id res chain seq x y z
N MET A 1 -70.50 -87.04 40.54
CA MET A 1 -70.62 -85.58 40.29
C MET A 1 -69.22 -84.99 40.26
N GLY A 2 -68.98 -83.91 39.51
CA GLY A 2 -67.73 -83.13 39.62
C GLY A 2 -66.60 -83.55 38.65
N ARG A 3 -66.45 -82.74 37.61
CA ARG A 3 -65.27 -82.62 36.70
C ARG A 3 -64.04 -82.11 37.48
N ASP A 4 -62.80 -82.17 36.97
CA ASP A 4 -62.14 -83.05 36.01
C ASP A 4 -60.60 -82.87 36.12
N ASN A 5 -59.87 -83.95 35.89
CA ASN A 5 -58.51 -84.08 35.33
C ASN A 5 -57.34 -83.13 35.71
N MET A 6 -56.28 -83.83 36.16
CA MET A 6 -54.85 -83.66 35.80
C MET A 6 -54.04 -82.54 36.48
N GLU A 7 -53.16 -82.99 37.37
CA GLU A 7 -52.05 -82.23 37.95
C GLU A 7 -50.90 -82.00 36.94
N ALA A 8 -50.01 -81.05 37.26
CA ALA A 8 -49.09 -80.46 36.29
C ALA A 8 -47.82 -81.27 36.01
N PRO A 9 -47.31 -81.28 34.76
CA PRO A 9 -45.92 -81.63 34.47
C PRO A 9 -44.99 -80.44 34.78
N VAL A 10 -43.76 -80.77 35.21
CA VAL A 10 -42.68 -79.81 35.47
C VAL A 10 -42.33 -79.03 34.19
N LEU A 11 -42.26 -77.69 34.28
CA LEU A 11 -41.77 -76.87 33.18
C LEU A 11 -40.23 -76.79 33.21
N ASP A 12 -39.59 -77.09 32.08
CA ASP A 12 -38.15 -77.19 31.96
C ASP A 12 -37.44 -75.83 32.07
N SER A 13 -36.62 -75.67 33.12
CA SER A 13 -35.79 -74.49 33.35
C SER A 13 -34.69 -74.31 32.29
N HIS A 14 -34.24 -75.40 31.66
CA HIS A 14 -33.14 -75.40 30.72
C HIS A 14 -33.49 -74.67 29.41
N LEU A 15 -34.77 -74.74 28.98
CA LEU A 15 -35.25 -73.99 27.82
C LEU A 15 -35.22 -72.46 28.05
N LEU A 16 -35.50 -72.02 29.28
CA LEU A 16 -35.46 -70.61 29.67
C LEU A 16 -34.01 -70.11 29.77
N GLU A 17 -33.12 -70.92 30.32
CA GLU A 17 -31.67 -70.64 30.29
C GLU A 17 -31.13 -70.58 28.87
N MET A 18 -31.46 -71.52 27.98
CA MET A 18 -31.04 -71.48 26.58
C MET A 18 -31.49 -70.21 25.86
N LEU A 19 -32.70 -69.72 26.11
CA LEU A 19 -33.17 -68.45 25.54
C LEU A 19 -32.40 -67.25 26.11
N LEU A 20 -32.16 -67.21 27.43
CA LEU A 20 -31.38 -66.17 28.09
C LEU A 20 -29.88 -66.20 27.72
N GLU A 21 -29.31 -67.39 27.48
CA GLU A 21 -27.95 -67.59 26.97
C GLU A 21 -27.84 -67.15 25.51
N ASN A 22 -28.83 -67.45 24.66
CA ASN A 22 -28.85 -67.01 23.26
C ASN A 22 -29.07 -65.49 23.15
N GLU A 23 -29.90 -64.90 24.02
CA GLU A 23 -29.96 -63.44 24.27
C GLU A 23 -28.60 -62.90 24.72
N LYS A 24 -27.98 -63.44 25.78
CA LYS A 24 -26.66 -63.02 26.28
C LYS A 24 -25.57 -63.17 25.21
N ALA A 25 -25.61 -64.21 24.38
CA ALA A 25 -24.67 -64.45 23.29
C ALA A 25 -24.89 -63.44 22.16
N LYS A 26 -26.13 -63.21 21.70
CA LYS A 26 -26.46 -62.15 20.74
C LYS A 26 -26.09 -60.76 21.27
N LYS A 27 -26.28 -60.51 22.57
CA LYS A 27 -25.92 -59.25 23.26
C LYS A 27 -24.40 -59.13 23.44
N LYS A 28 -23.66 -60.23 23.66
CA LYS A 28 -22.19 -60.28 23.75
C LYS A 28 -21.53 -60.19 22.38
N ILE A 29 -22.10 -60.78 21.33
CA ILE A 29 -21.69 -60.60 19.92
C ILE A 29 -22.01 -59.18 19.47
N ARG A 30 -23.21 -58.66 19.74
CA ARG A 30 -23.58 -57.27 19.48
C ARG A 30 -22.70 -56.29 20.25
N ASN A 31 -22.31 -56.59 21.50
CA ASN A 31 -21.41 -55.75 22.29
C ASN A 31 -19.93 -55.92 21.89
N ASN A 32 -19.48 -57.08 21.39
CA ASN A 32 -18.16 -57.23 20.77
C ASN A 32 -18.11 -56.57 19.39
N ASN A 33 -19.19 -56.60 18.62
CA ASN A 33 -19.30 -55.87 17.36
C ASN A 33 -19.47 -54.36 17.61
N TRP A 34 -20.14 -53.93 18.68
CA TRP A 34 -20.15 -52.54 19.13
C TRP A 34 -18.84 -52.09 19.75
N LYS A 35 -18.06 -52.95 20.43
CA LYS A 35 -16.70 -52.64 20.89
C LYS A 35 -15.69 -52.66 19.76
N ARG A 36 -15.81 -53.58 18.79
CA ARG A 36 -15.02 -53.55 17.55
C ARG A 36 -15.39 -52.34 16.70
N ALA A 37 -16.68 -52.00 16.59
CA ALA A 37 -17.12 -50.78 15.91
C ALA A 37 -16.76 -49.52 16.69
N LEU A 38 -16.77 -49.49 18.03
CA LEU A 38 -16.24 -48.37 18.81
C LEU A 38 -14.72 -48.28 18.64
N CYS A 39 -13.96 -49.37 18.66
CA CYS A 39 -12.55 -49.32 18.33
C CYS A 39 -12.33 -48.86 16.88
N PHE A 40 -13.15 -49.30 15.91
CA PHE A 40 -13.06 -48.86 14.53
C PHE A 40 -13.46 -47.39 14.37
N PHE A 41 -14.47 -46.90 15.08
CA PHE A 41 -14.90 -45.50 15.11
C PHE A 41 -13.97 -44.62 15.93
N SER A 42 -13.33 -45.12 16.98
CA SER A 42 -12.31 -44.40 17.74
C SER A 42 -10.99 -44.37 16.98
N ILE A 43 -10.64 -45.42 16.24
CA ILE A 43 -9.53 -45.41 15.29
C ILE A 43 -9.86 -44.50 14.10
N LEU A 44 -11.08 -44.52 13.56
CA LEU A 44 -11.52 -43.55 12.55
C LEU A 44 -11.52 -42.14 13.10
N LEU A 45 -11.98 -41.91 14.33
CA LEU A 45 -12.01 -40.60 14.98
C LEU A 45 -10.59 -40.14 15.31
N ILE A 46 -9.67 -41.02 15.66
CA ILE A 46 -8.25 -40.70 15.79
C ILE A 46 -7.64 -40.42 14.42
N PHE A 47 -7.96 -41.16 13.36
CA PHE A 47 -7.57 -40.84 11.97
C PHE A 47 -8.32 -39.65 11.36
N PHE A 48 -9.41 -39.18 11.98
CA PHE A 48 -10.18 -38.01 11.58
C PHE A 48 -9.84 -36.78 12.44
N VAL A 49 -9.30 -36.95 13.66
CA VAL A 49 -8.78 -35.88 14.52
C VAL A 49 -7.29 -35.66 14.23
N LEU A 50 -6.47 -36.71 14.11
CA LEU A 50 -5.20 -36.61 13.38
C LEU A 50 -5.46 -36.19 11.93
N GLY A 51 -6.54 -36.70 11.33
CA GLY A 51 -6.99 -36.29 9.99
C GLY A 51 -7.27 -34.79 9.90
N LEU A 52 -7.94 -34.20 10.89
CA LEU A 52 -8.17 -32.75 10.97
C LEU A 52 -6.87 -32.00 11.29
N ILE A 53 -6.08 -32.44 12.26
CA ILE A 53 -4.78 -31.85 12.63
C ILE A 53 -3.76 -31.88 11.46
N PHE A 54 -3.84 -32.87 10.55
CA PHE A 54 -3.04 -32.92 9.32
C PHE A 54 -3.74 -32.31 8.09
N ARG A 55 -5.06 -32.14 8.09
CA ARG A 55 -5.83 -31.47 7.03
C ARG A 55 -5.80 -29.96 7.17
N ASP A 56 -5.75 -29.46 8.41
CA ASP A 56 -5.39 -28.09 8.76
C ASP A 56 -3.91 -27.78 8.46
N HIS A 57 -3.11 -28.82 8.19
CA HIS A 57 -1.73 -28.73 7.69
C HIS A 57 -1.54 -29.14 6.21
N ARG A 58 -2.63 -29.25 5.42
CA ARG A 58 -2.58 -29.37 3.95
C ARG A 58 -3.12 -28.12 3.24
N SER A 59 -2.69 -26.95 3.71
CA SER A 59 -2.80 -25.69 2.97
C SER A 59 -2.09 -25.83 1.62
N TYR A 60 -2.82 -25.69 0.50
CA TYR A 60 -2.25 -25.90 -0.83
C TYR A 60 -1.30 -24.76 -1.22
N LEU A 61 -0.01 -25.08 -1.26
CA LEU A 61 1.09 -24.10 -1.39
C LEU A 61 1.31 -23.61 -2.84
N PHE A 62 0.32 -22.90 -3.39
CA PHE A 62 0.47 -22.16 -4.65
C PHE A 62 1.33 -20.93 -4.44
N LEU A 63 2.53 -20.93 -5.02
CA LEU A 63 3.36 -19.73 -5.13
C LEU A 63 2.78 -18.82 -6.22
N LYS A 64 2.09 -17.75 -5.83
CA LYS A 64 2.26 -16.48 -6.55
C LYS A 64 3.42 -15.76 -5.87
N GLY A 65 4.51 -15.52 -6.61
CA GLY A 65 5.58 -14.60 -6.21
C GLY A 65 5.07 -13.16 -6.22
N GLY A 66 4.16 -12.84 -5.30
CA GLY A 66 3.46 -11.57 -5.18
C GLY A 66 4.32 -10.53 -4.48
N ASN A 67 5.31 -10.05 -5.21
CA ASN A 67 6.19 -8.95 -4.86
C ASN A 67 5.39 -7.64 -4.63
N LYS A 68 5.70 -6.86 -3.58
CA LYS A 68 4.84 -5.74 -3.09
C LYS A 68 5.53 -4.37 -3.10
N LYS A 69 5.72 -3.78 -4.29
CA LYS A 69 6.20 -2.39 -4.52
C LYS A 69 5.09 -1.33 -4.47
N ASN A 70 3.97 -1.64 -3.82
CA ASN A 70 2.76 -0.82 -3.88
C ASN A 70 3.01 0.62 -3.35
N GLY A 71 2.17 1.65 -3.51
CA GLY A 71 0.81 1.74 -4.07
C GLY A 71 -0.30 0.93 -3.37
N SER A 72 0.01 0.01 -2.44
CA SER A 72 -0.92 -1.06 -2.06
C SER A 72 -0.64 -1.70 -0.67
N VAL A 73 -1.03 -1.06 0.45
CA VAL A 73 -1.06 -1.69 1.80
C VAL A 73 -2.19 -2.69 1.87
N GLU A 74 -1.85 -3.97 1.71
CA GLU A 74 -2.76 -5.09 1.91
C GLU A 74 -3.06 -5.37 3.39
N SER A 75 -4.35 -5.47 3.75
CA SER A 75 -4.83 -5.81 5.10
C SER A 75 -6.10 -6.67 5.08
N GLU A 76 -6.20 -7.61 6.03
CA GLU A 76 -7.39 -8.42 6.32
C GLU A 76 -8.29 -7.79 7.41
N GLN A 77 -7.75 -6.88 8.22
CA GLN A 77 -8.38 -6.33 9.43
C GLN A 77 -9.10 -4.99 9.17
N GLY A 78 -9.07 -4.50 7.94
CA GLY A 78 -9.63 -3.21 7.54
C GLY A 78 -8.57 -2.26 6.93
N VAL A 79 -9.05 -1.30 6.14
CA VAL A 79 -8.27 -0.26 5.45
C VAL A 79 -9.03 1.06 5.44
N VAL A 80 -8.28 2.15 5.49
CA VAL A 80 -8.72 3.51 5.15
C VAL A 80 -7.86 3.99 3.99
N ALA A 81 -8.49 4.56 2.97
CA ALA A 81 -7.81 5.22 1.86
C ALA A 81 -8.40 6.63 1.71
N ALA A 82 -7.64 7.66 2.07
CA ALA A 82 -8.00 9.07 1.94
C ALA A 82 -7.03 9.81 0.99
N ASP A 83 -7.34 11.07 0.70
CA ASP A 83 -6.47 12.00 -0.06
C ASP A 83 -5.25 12.47 0.74
N ASP A 84 -5.32 12.48 2.08
CA ASP A 84 -4.17 12.68 2.96
C ASP A 84 -3.78 11.40 3.74
N ALA A 85 -2.49 11.07 3.72
CA ALA A 85 -1.93 9.90 4.41
C ALA A 85 -2.12 9.95 5.93
N ARG A 86 -2.04 11.15 6.55
CA ARG A 86 -2.23 11.35 8.00
C ARG A 86 -3.65 11.02 8.41
N CYS A 87 -4.62 11.36 7.57
CA CYS A 87 -6.03 11.09 7.83
C CYS A 87 -6.36 9.60 7.61
N SER A 88 -5.68 8.95 6.66
CA SER A 88 -5.70 7.48 6.53
C SER A 88 -5.15 6.80 7.80
N GLU A 89 -4.03 7.29 8.35
CA GLU A 89 -3.48 6.77 9.61
C GLU A 89 -4.39 7.02 10.82
N ILE A 90 -5.07 8.17 10.88
CA ILE A 90 -6.04 8.51 11.94
C ILE A 90 -7.29 7.62 11.88
N GLY A 91 -7.85 7.37 10.70
CA GLY A 91 -8.96 6.42 10.55
C GLY A 91 -8.56 5.00 10.96
N ILE A 92 -7.37 4.53 10.56
CA ILE A 92 -6.79 3.26 11.00
C ILE A 92 -6.60 3.21 12.53
N LEU A 93 -6.30 4.34 13.18
CA LEU A 93 -6.19 4.42 14.65
C LEU A 93 -7.53 4.14 15.32
N MET A 94 -8.65 4.61 14.76
CA MET A 94 -9.99 4.32 15.28
C MET A 94 -10.41 2.85 15.05
N LEU A 95 -10.13 2.26 13.88
CA LEU A 95 -10.33 0.82 13.67
C LEU A 95 -9.53 -0.02 14.69
N LYS A 96 -8.28 0.37 14.98
CA LYS A 96 -7.44 -0.27 16.01
C LYS A 96 -7.94 -0.09 17.45
N LYS A 97 -8.75 0.95 17.72
CA LYS A 97 -9.47 1.12 19.01
C LYS A 97 -10.74 0.25 19.10
N GLY A 98 -11.06 -0.55 18.08
CA GLY A 98 -12.30 -1.35 17.99
C GLY A 98 -13.49 -0.59 17.37
N GLY A 99 -13.24 0.58 16.78
CA GLY A 99 -14.25 1.37 16.08
C GLY A 99 -14.77 0.68 14.82
N HIS A 100 -16.02 0.97 14.50
CA HIS A 100 -16.66 0.63 13.24
C HIS A 100 -16.07 1.44 12.08
N ALA A 101 -16.32 1.03 10.84
CA ALA A 101 -15.99 1.81 9.64
C ALA A 101 -16.45 3.28 9.71
N VAL A 102 -17.57 3.56 10.40
CA VAL A 102 -18.08 4.93 10.62
C VAL A 102 -17.28 5.72 11.67
N ASP A 103 -16.81 5.11 12.77
CA ASP A 103 -15.94 5.81 13.73
C ASP A 103 -14.66 6.30 13.04
N ALA A 104 -14.08 5.43 12.20
CA ALA A 104 -12.94 5.76 11.36
C ALA A 104 -13.27 6.83 10.31
N ALA A 105 -14.46 6.78 9.68
CA ALA A 105 -14.89 7.79 8.73
C ALA A 105 -15.01 9.19 9.36
N VAL A 106 -15.63 9.31 10.55
CA VAL A 106 -15.76 10.57 11.29
C VAL A 106 -14.38 11.15 11.60
N ALA A 107 -13.46 10.36 12.18
CA ALA A 107 -12.11 10.83 12.48
C ALA A 107 -11.29 11.16 11.22
N THR A 108 -11.55 10.50 10.10
CA THR A 108 -10.92 10.80 8.80
C THR A 108 -11.43 12.12 8.25
N ALA A 109 -12.75 12.34 8.17
CA ALA A 109 -13.34 13.59 7.70
C ALA A 109 -12.86 14.81 8.50
N LEU A 110 -12.89 14.72 9.84
CA LEU A 110 -12.42 15.78 10.73
C LEU A 110 -10.92 16.08 10.55
N CYS A 111 -10.10 15.07 10.25
CA CYS A 111 -8.70 15.27 9.90
C CYS A 111 -8.54 15.99 8.54
N VAL A 112 -9.27 15.53 7.51
CA VAL A 112 -9.19 16.08 6.16
C VAL A 112 -9.67 17.54 6.13
N GLY A 113 -10.72 17.88 6.88
CA GLY A 113 -11.18 19.27 7.09
C GLY A 113 -10.20 20.18 7.86
N VAL A 114 -9.18 19.62 8.53
CA VAL A 114 -8.09 20.39 9.17
C VAL A 114 -6.87 20.51 8.26
N VAL A 115 -6.49 19.44 7.54
CA VAL A 115 -5.23 19.41 6.76
C VAL A 115 -5.39 19.67 5.26
N ASN A 116 -6.61 19.54 4.73
CA ASN A 116 -7.03 19.91 3.37
C ASN A 116 -8.24 20.89 3.38
N PRO A 117 -8.20 21.99 4.18
CA PRO A 117 -9.31 22.95 4.34
C PRO A 117 -9.56 23.81 3.09
N THR A 118 -8.76 23.65 2.04
CA THR A 118 -9.04 24.19 0.71
C THR A 118 -10.23 23.51 0.05
N SER A 119 -10.59 22.30 0.48
CA SER A 119 -11.37 21.34 -0.31
C SER A 119 -12.49 20.65 0.46
N SER A 120 -12.53 20.76 1.79
CA SER A 120 -13.48 20.05 2.67
C SER A 120 -13.51 20.63 4.09
N GLY A 121 -14.46 20.17 4.91
CA GLY A 121 -14.50 20.38 6.36
C GLY A 121 -15.80 20.99 6.89
N ILE A 122 -15.83 21.22 8.21
CA ILE A 122 -17.05 21.46 9.00
C ILE A 122 -17.86 22.72 8.61
N GLY A 123 -17.32 23.56 7.73
CA GLY A 123 -18.00 24.72 7.14
C GLY A 123 -18.77 24.44 5.86
N GLY A 124 -18.72 23.21 5.34
CA GLY A 124 -19.47 22.74 4.17
C GLY A 124 -20.29 21.48 4.46
N GLY A 125 -20.33 20.56 3.51
CA GLY A 125 -21.21 19.39 3.52
C GLY A 125 -20.63 18.19 2.79
N ALA A 126 -21.37 17.09 2.84
CA ALA A 126 -20.88 15.80 2.40
C ALA A 126 -21.99 14.82 2.00
N PHE A 127 -21.59 13.82 1.22
CA PHE A 127 -22.35 12.61 0.99
C PHE A 127 -21.59 11.41 1.54
N MET A 128 -22.27 10.56 2.31
CA MET A 128 -21.72 9.32 2.85
C MET A 128 -22.66 8.15 2.51
N VAL A 129 -22.13 7.11 1.86
CA VAL A 129 -22.81 5.82 1.68
C VAL A 129 -22.23 4.85 2.69
N VAL A 130 -23.07 4.23 3.52
CA VAL A 130 -22.67 3.26 4.55
C VAL A 130 -23.36 1.93 4.29
N ARG A 131 -22.59 0.85 4.15
CA ARG A 131 -23.09 -0.52 4.09
C ARG A 131 -22.73 -1.27 5.37
N SER A 132 -23.74 -1.80 6.05
CA SER A 132 -23.54 -2.77 7.12
C SER A 132 -23.38 -4.18 6.55
N SER A 133 -22.41 -4.95 7.04
CA SER A 133 -22.20 -6.34 6.62
C SER A 133 -23.18 -7.33 7.26
N SER A 134 -23.62 -7.05 8.49
CA SER A 134 -24.47 -7.96 9.27
C SER A 134 -25.93 -7.94 8.82
N THR A 135 -26.42 -6.79 8.34
CA THR A 135 -27.79 -6.66 7.78
C THR A 135 -27.82 -6.66 6.25
N SER A 136 -26.68 -6.40 5.58
CA SER A 136 -26.60 -6.01 4.14
C SER A 136 -27.33 -4.71 3.77
N GLU A 137 -27.86 -3.97 4.75
CA GLU A 137 -28.43 -2.63 4.57
C GLU A 137 -27.36 -1.67 4.03
N THR A 138 -27.74 -0.81 3.08
CA THR A 138 -26.86 0.24 2.55
C THR A 138 -27.60 1.57 2.49
N LEU A 139 -27.30 2.47 3.44
CA LEU A 139 -27.94 3.77 3.57
C LEU A 139 -27.09 4.88 2.94
N ALA A 140 -27.77 5.86 2.36
CA ALA A 140 -27.22 7.11 1.87
C ALA A 140 -27.53 8.23 2.87
N PHE A 141 -26.48 8.92 3.33
CA PHE A 141 -26.55 10.08 4.21
C PHE A 141 -26.26 11.33 3.39
N ASP A 142 -27.32 12.07 3.08
CA ASP A 142 -27.27 13.38 2.43
C ASP A 142 -27.17 14.47 3.49
N SER A 143 -25.92 14.87 3.72
CA SER A 143 -25.50 16.05 4.48
C SER A 143 -25.01 17.16 3.53
N ARG A 144 -25.61 17.31 2.35
CA ARG A 144 -25.40 18.46 1.45
C ARG A 144 -25.97 19.72 2.08
N GLU A 145 -25.32 20.84 1.82
CA GLU A 145 -25.77 22.14 2.27
C GLU A 145 -27.12 22.51 1.67
N THR A 146 -27.94 23.21 2.47
CA THR A 146 -29.21 23.77 2.00
C THR A 146 -29.07 25.27 1.74
N ALA A 147 -29.91 25.83 0.87
CA ALA A 147 -30.04 27.27 0.73
C ALA A 147 -30.64 27.88 2.02
N PRO A 148 -30.05 28.96 2.57
CA PRO A 148 -30.63 29.68 3.71
C PRO A 148 -32.07 30.17 3.44
N LEU A 149 -32.85 30.37 4.50
CA LEU A 149 -34.25 30.82 4.45
C LEU A 149 -34.44 32.16 3.72
N ALA A 150 -33.42 33.03 3.75
CA ALA A 150 -33.40 34.31 3.05
C ALA A 150 -32.91 34.23 1.58
N ALA A 151 -32.55 33.04 1.08
CA ALA A 151 -32.15 32.86 -0.31
C ALA A 151 -33.34 33.02 -1.26
N SER A 152 -33.09 33.46 -2.48
CA SER A 152 -34.15 33.57 -3.51
C SER A 152 -33.59 33.31 -4.91
N GLN A 153 -34.47 32.88 -5.81
CA GLN A 153 -34.13 32.51 -7.19
C GLN A 153 -33.25 33.54 -7.92
N ASN A 154 -33.47 34.83 -7.64
CA ASN A 154 -32.85 35.95 -8.35
C ASN A 154 -31.82 36.72 -7.48
N MET A 155 -31.36 36.16 -6.36
CA MET A 155 -30.47 36.86 -5.41
C MET A 155 -29.12 37.30 -6.02
N TYR A 156 -28.68 36.64 -7.10
CA TYR A 156 -27.45 36.96 -7.84
C TYR A 156 -27.70 37.79 -9.13
N ALA A 157 -28.88 38.38 -9.29
CA ALA A 157 -29.21 39.17 -10.50
C ALA A 157 -28.39 40.47 -10.64
N ASN A 158 -27.93 41.04 -9.53
CA ASN A 158 -27.12 42.27 -9.53
C ASN A 158 -25.62 42.00 -9.70
N ASP A 159 -25.13 40.86 -9.21
CA ASP A 159 -23.77 40.36 -9.45
C ASP A 159 -23.78 38.83 -9.41
N ILE A 160 -23.39 38.21 -10.52
CA ILE A 160 -23.27 36.76 -10.64
C ILE A 160 -21.99 36.21 -10.00
N ASN A 161 -20.97 37.04 -9.71
CA ASN A 161 -19.75 36.57 -9.07
C ASN A 161 -19.96 36.25 -7.57
N SER A 162 -20.88 36.96 -6.92
CA SER A 162 -21.34 36.70 -5.54
C SER A 162 -21.99 35.33 -5.34
N LYS A 163 -22.28 34.60 -6.43
CA LYS A 163 -22.66 33.17 -6.44
C LYS A 163 -21.47 32.25 -6.14
N TYR A 164 -20.25 32.69 -6.47
CA TYR A 164 -19.03 31.87 -6.41
C TYR A 164 -18.02 32.34 -5.36
N ARG A 165 -18.08 33.61 -4.91
CA ARG A 165 -17.16 34.20 -3.94
C ARG A 165 -17.90 35.14 -2.99
N GLY A 166 -17.34 35.33 -1.79
CA GLY A 166 -17.96 36.11 -0.72
C GLY A 166 -19.09 35.35 -0.02
N ALA A 167 -19.42 35.75 1.21
CA ALA A 167 -20.28 34.97 2.11
C ALA A 167 -21.77 34.88 1.68
N LEU A 168 -22.18 35.61 0.64
CA LEU A 168 -23.51 35.44 0.01
C LEU A 168 -23.62 34.11 -0.77
N SER A 169 -22.50 33.46 -1.09
CA SER A 169 -22.44 32.13 -1.72
C SER A 169 -22.59 30.95 -0.74
N MET A 170 -22.71 31.23 0.57
CA MET A 170 -22.74 30.20 1.62
C MET A 170 -24.07 29.45 1.70
N GLY A 171 -24.01 28.13 1.55
CA GLY A 171 -25.06 27.19 1.97
C GLY A 171 -24.94 26.83 3.46
N VAL A 172 -26.03 26.35 4.06
CA VAL A 172 -26.09 25.95 5.48
C VAL A 172 -25.23 24.69 5.71
N PRO A 173 -24.16 24.73 6.53
CA PRO A 173 -23.21 23.61 6.63
C PRO A 173 -23.81 22.31 7.17
N GLY A 174 -23.61 21.20 6.47
CA GLY A 174 -24.21 19.91 6.79
C GLY A 174 -23.28 18.87 7.45
N GLU A 175 -21.96 19.01 7.32
CA GLU A 175 -21.02 17.91 7.61
C GLU A 175 -21.12 17.37 9.05
N ILE A 176 -21.11 18.23 10.07
CA ILE A 176 -21.17 17.79 11.48
C ILE A 176 -22.46 17.04 11.80
N ALA A 177 -23.59 17.45 11.22
CA ALA A 177 -24.84 16.73 11.38
C ALA A 177 -24.79 15.36 10.69
N GLY A 178 -24.24 15.27 9.47
CA GLY A 178 -24.07 14.01 8.74
C GLY A 178 -23.19 13.01 9.47
N LEU A 179 -22.02 13.46 9.92
CA LEU A 179 -21.08 12.66 10.72
C LEU A 179 -21.72 12.17 12.03
N HIS A 180 -22.48 13.02 12.71
CA HIS A 180 -23.15 12.64 13.96
C HIS A 180 -24.32 11.66 13.74
N GLU A 181 -25.13 11.85 12.70
CA GLU A 181 -26.26 10.96 12.39
C GLU A 181 -25.79 9.56 11.97
N ALA A 182 -24.68 9.45 11.23
CA ALA A 182 -24.03 8.17 10.95
C ALA A 182 -23.44 7.54 12.23
N TRP A 183 -22.78 8.34 13.08
CA TRP A 183 -22.21 7.88 14.36
C TRP A 183 -23.27 7.40 15.35
N LEU A 184 -24.43 8.06 15.45
CA LEU A 184 -25.54 7.62 16.31
C LEU A 184 -26.07 6.22 15.94
N ARG A 185 -25.99 5.85 14.66
CA ARG A 185 -26.51 4.57 14.14
C ARG A 185 -25.50 3.43 14.21
N TYR A 186 -24.23 3.73 13.98
CA TYR A 186 -23.20 2.70 13.77
C TYR A 186 -21.89 2.91 14.54
N GLY A 187 -21.75 4.01 15.28
CA GLY A 187 -20.56 4.33 16.07
C GLY A 187 -20.38 3.43 17.29
N ARG A 188 -19.13 3.16 17.65
CA ARG A 188 -18.73 2.31 18.79
C ARG A 188 -17.76 3.01 19.74
N LEU A 189 -17.04 4.03 19.26
CA LEU A 189 -16.17 4.86 20.09
C LEU A 189 -16.94 6.08 20.59
N ALA A 190 -16.56 6.61 21.74
CA ALA A 190 -17.15 7.84 22.26
C ALA A 190 -16.84 9.02 21.30
N TRP A 191 -17.87 9.81 20.95
CA TRP A 191 -17.79 10.95 20.02
C TRP A 191 -16.53 11.81 20.19
N ARG A 192 -16.25 12.24 21.43
CA ARG A 192 -15.06 13.03 21.80
C ARG A 192 -13.74 12.43 21.27
N THR A 193 -13.59 11.11 21.35
CA THR A 193 -12.37 10.37 20.96
C THR A 193 -12.06 10.50 19.46
N LEU A 194 -13.08 10.74 18.63
CA LEU A 194 -12.94 10.88 17.18
C LEU A 194 -12.36 12.25 16.79
N PHE A 195 -12.53 13.26 17.65
CA PHE A 195 -12.07 14.62 17.44
C PHE A 195 -10.64 14.87 17.94
N GLU A 196 -10.15 14.09 18.92
CA GLU A 196 -8.82 14.26 19.53
C GLU A 196 -7.69 14.49 18.50
N PRO A 197 -7.58 13.72 17.39
CA PRO A 197 -6.50 13.90 16.44
C PRO A 197 -6.62 15.19 15.60
N ALA A 198 -7.85 15.56 15.24
CA ALA A 198 -8.13 16.77 14.45
C ALA A 198 -7.93 18.04 15.27
N ILE A 199 -8.42 18.06 16.52
CA ILE A 199 -8.14 19.12 17.49
C ILE A 199 -6.62 19.27 17.66
N LYS A 200 -5.89 18.17 17.83
CA LYS A 200 -4.43 18.19 17.99
C LYS A 200 -3.73 18.81 16.78
N LEU A 201 -4.05 18.37 15.56
CA LEU A 201 -3.48 18.91 14.32
C LEU A 201 -3.75 20.41 14.15
N ALA A 202 -4.95 20.88 14.49
CA ALA A 202 -5.31 22.29 14.41
C ALA A 202 -4.63 23.16 15.49
N LYS A 203 -4.39 22.60 16.68
CA LYS A 203 -3.88 23.29 17.89
C LYS A 203 -2.35 23.30 18.00
N GLU A 204 -1.70 22.17 17.77
CA GLU A 204 -0.23 22.00 17.80
C GLU A 204 0.42 22.23 16.42
N GLY A 205 -0.40 22.36 15.38
CA GLY A 205 -0.01 22.65 14.01
C GLY A 205 0.39 21.40 13.21
N PHE A 206 0.28 21.52 11.89
CA PHE A 206 0.59 20.44 10.94
C PHE A 206 1.48 20.95 9.81
N LEU A 207 2.33 20.06 9.27
CA LEU A 207 3.17 20.40 8.11
C LEU A 207 2.30 20.57 6.86
N VAL A 208 2.49 21.68 6.15
CA VAL A 208 1.83 21.97 4.88
C VAL A 208 2.31 20.97 3.82
N ALA A 209 1.39 20.16 3.30
CA ALA A 209 1.69 19.21 2.22
C ALA A 209 1.93 19.96 0.89
N PRO A 210 2.69 19.41 -0.08
CA PRO A 210 2.98 20.09 -1.34
C PRO A 210 1.74 20.54 -2.13
N TYR A 211 0.65 19.76 -2.09
CA TYR A 211 -0.64 20.16 -2.67
C TYR A 211 -1.23 21.40 -1.98
N LEU A 212 -1.26 21.44 -0.64
CA LEU A 212 -1.77 22.60 0.11
C LEU A 212 -0.89 23.84 -0.12
N GLY A 213 0.44 23.68 -0.12
CA GLY A 213 1.37 24.77 -0.43
C GLY A 213 1.16 25.34 -1.84
N LYS A 214 0.95 24.47 -2.84
CA LYS A 214 0.57 24.89 -4.21
C LYS A 214 -0.77 25.62 -4.23
N SER A 215 -1.78 25.11 -3.52
CA SER A 215 -3.11 25.76 -3.42
C SER A 215 -3.06 27.12 -2.71
N ILE A 216 -2.24 27.28 -1.67
CA ILE A 216 -1.97 28.57 -1.02
C ILE A 216 -1.30 29.55 -2.00
N ALA A 217 -0.24 29.13 -2.67
CA ALA A 217 0.48 29.95 -3.64
C ALA A 217 -0.41 30.39 -4.82
N SER A 218 -1.17 29.46 -5.41
CA SER A 218 -2.09 29.76 -6.52
C SER A 218 -3.32 30.61 -6.13
N ASN A 219 -3.60 30.76 -4.83
CA ASN A 219 -4.71 31.59 -4.32
C ASN A 219 -4.20 32.75 -3.43
N ALA A 220 -2.94 33.18 -3.59
CA ALA A 220 -2.31 34.24 -2.83
C ALA A 220 -3.15 35.53 -2.71
N ASP A 221 -3.80 35.94 -3.81
CA ASP A 221 -4.62 37.15 -3.87
C ASP A 221 -6.03 36.99 -3.30
N LEU A 222 -6.49 35.75 -3.10
CA LEU A 222 -7.71 35.44 -2.33
C LEU A 222 -7.39 35.51 -0.84
N ILE A 223 -6.33 34.82 -0.43
CA ILE A 223 -5.84 34.75 0.95
C ILE A 223 -5.46 36.15 1.49
N ARG A 224 -4.88 37.03 0.66
CA ARG A 224 -4.53 38.40 1.06
C ARG A 224 -5.74 39.34 1.22
N LYS A 225 -6.91 38.99 0.68
CA LYS A 225 -8.13 39.82 0.78
C LYS A 225 -8.99 39.49 1.99
N ASP A 226 -8.95 38.25 2.47
CA ASP A 226 -9.69 37.81 3.64
C ASP A 226 -8.81 37.78 4.91
N PRO A 227 -9.16 38.54 5.97
CA PRO A 227 -8.36 38.57 7.20
C PRO A 227 -8.20 37.20 7.89
N GLY A 228 -9.19 36.32 7.79
CA GLY A 228 -9.14 34.99 8.40
C GLY A 228 -8.18 34.05 7.67
N LEU A 229 -8.27 33.98 6.33
CA LEU A 229 -7.33 33.25 5.50
C LEU A 229 -5.91 33.81 5.68
N TRP A 230 -5.74 35.14 5.74
CA TRP A 230 -4.44 35.76 5.98
C TRP A 230 -3.87 35.38 7.36
N GLN A 231 -4.69 35.36 8.42
CA GLN A 231 -4.25 34.96 9.76
C GLN A 231 -3.76 33.51 9.83
N VAL A 232 -4.41 32.58 9.12
CA VAL A 232 -4.07 31.14 9.13
C VAL A 232 -2.93 30.80 8.17
N TYR A 233 -2.96 31.33 6.94
CA TYR A 233 -2.02 30.97 5.87
C TYR A 233 -0.92 32.00 5.62
N ALA A 234 -0.91 33.13 6.33
CA ALA A 234 0.20 34.08 6.36
C ALA A 234 0.48 34.67 7.76
N PRO A 235 0.62 33.84 8.82
CA PRO A 235 0.69 34.31 10.22
C PRO A 235 1.86 35.26 10.51
N ASN A 236 2.96 35.15 9.76
CA ASN A 236 4.14 36.01 9.86
C ASN A 236 4.17 37.11 8.76
N GLY A 237 3.03 37.44 8.15
CA GLY A 237 2.93 38.37 7.02
C GLY A 237 3.47 37.83 5.68
N LYS A 238 3.85 36.56 5.63
CA LYS A 238 4.28 35.81 4.44
C LYS A 238 3.45 34.55 4.31
N LEU A 239 3.04 34.22 3.08
CA LEU A 239 2.26 33.02 2.78
C LEU A 239 3.06 31.74 3.08
N LEU A 240 2.41 30.78 3.73
CA LEU A 240 3.01 29.49 4.09
C LEU A 240 3.32 28.62 2.86
N GLN A 241 4.46 27.96 2.91
CA GLN A 241 4.98 27.07 1.87
C GLN A 241 4.92 25.60 2.30
N ALA A 242 5.17 24.68 1.37
CA ALA A 242 5.26 23.25 1.67
C ALA A 242 6.38 22.98 2.68
N GLY A 243 6.11 22.13 3.68
CA GLY A 243 7.03 21.84 4.78
C GLY A 243 6.95 22.79 5.97
N GLU A 244 6.39 24.00 5.83
CA GLU A 244 6.15 24.89 6.97
C GLU A 244 4.97 24.40 7.84
N LYS A 245 4.86 24.88 9.09
CA LYS A 245 3.75 24.54 9.99
C LYS A 245 2.58 25.52 9.85
N CYS A 246 1.42 24.99 9.50
CA CYS A 246 0.13 25.69 9.58
C CYS A 246 -0.53 25.44 10.94
N TYR A 247 -1.26 26.43 11.48
CA TYR A 247 -1.98 26.35 12.74
C TYR A 247 -3.37 27.00 12.58
N ASN A 248 -4.41 26.41 13.15
CA ASN A 248 -5.76 27.00 13.15
C ASN A 248 -6.40 26.82 14.54
N VAL A 249 -5.95 27.65 15.49
CA VAL A 249 -6.29 27.53 16.92
C VAL A 249 -7.78 27.79 17.19
N GLU A 250 -8.45 28.63 16.39
CA GLU A 250 -9.89 28.83 16.52
C GLU A 250 -10.70 27.63 15.98
N LEU A 251 -10.25 26.98 14.91
CA LEU A 251 -10.85 25.71 14.45
C LEU A 251 -10.64 24.61 15.51
N ALA A 252 -9.47 24.55 16.14
CA ALA A 252 -9.23 23.63 17.25
C ALA A 252 -10.24 23.83 18.40
N LYS A 253 -10.51 25.08 18.79
CA LYS A 253 -11.53 25.42 19.81
C LYS A 253 -12.95 25.06 19.37
N SER A 254 -13.29 25.29 18.09
CA SER A 254 -14.60 24.92 17.53
C SER A 254 -14.80 23.41 17.53
N LEU A 255 -13.77 22.64 17.15
CA LEU A 255 -13.76 21.18 17.22
C LEU A 255 -13.80 20.67 18.67
N GLU A 256 -13.08 21.31 19.59
CA GLU A 256 -13.08 21.00 21.03
C GLU A 256 -14.47 21.21 21.64
N ALA A 257 -15.16 22.31 21.30
CA ALA A 257 -16.55 22.54 21.72
C ALA A 257 -17.54 21.49 21.16
N VAL A 258 -17.43 21.12 19.88
CA VAL A 258 -18.30 20.09 19.25
C VAL A 258 -17.98 18.68 19.77
N ALA A 259 -16.74 18.41 20.18
CA ALA A 259 -16.33 17.15 20.79
C ALA A 259 -16.89 16.98 22.21
N GLU A 260 -17.00 18.07 22.98
CA GLU A 260 -17.48 18.03 24.37
C GLU A 260 -19.01 18.20 24.50
N GLN A 261 -19.62 19.03 23.64
CA GLN A 261 -21.03 19.41 23.74
C GLN A 261 -21.89 18.79 22.62
N GLY A 262 -21.27 17.98 21.74
CA GLY A 262 -21.92 17.40 20.57
C GLY A 262 -22.23 18.44 19.47
N PRO A 263 -23.02 18.06 18.45
CA PRO A 263 -23.41 18.95 17.35
C PRO A 263 -24.22 20.18 17.81
N GLY A 264 -24.76 20.16 19.04
CA GLY A 264 -25.48 21.28 19.63
C GLY A 264 -24.66 22.57 19.71
N ALA A 265 -23.34 22.48 19.94
CA ALA A 265 -22.45 23.65 19.95
C ALA A 265 -22.40 24.39 18.61
N PHE A 266 -22.59 23.66 17.50
CA PHE A 266 -22.58 24.19 16.14
C PHE A 266 -23.97 24.66 15.72
N TYR A 267 -25.00 23.82 15.86
CA TYR A 267 -26.33 24.09 15.30
C TYR A 267 -27.28 24.88 16.22
N ASN A 268 -27.00 24.94 17.52
CA ASN A 268 -27.82 25.67 18.49
C ASN A 268 -26.98 26.32 19.62
N GLY A 269 -25.71 26.63 19.35
CA GLY A 269 -24.75 27.06 20.36
C GLY A 269 -23.72 28.06 19.84
N THR A 270 -22.75 28.36 20.69
CA THR A 270 -21.86 29.52 20.54
C THR A 270 -20.93 29.46 19.33
N ILE A 271 -20.66 28.28 18.76
CA ILE A 271 -19.89 28.16 17.51
C ILE A 271 -20.74 28.58 16.31
N GLY A 272 -22.02 28.20 16.29
CA GLY A 272 -22.98 28.68 15.29
C GLY A 272 -23.20 30.19 15.39
N GLU A 273 -23.40 30.70 16.61
CA GLU A 273 -23.66 32.14 16.83
C GLU A 273 -22.48 33.01 16.36
N LYS A 274 -21.26 32.57 16.64
CA LYS A 274 -20.01 33.15 16.12
C LYS A 274 -19.94 33.11 14.59
N LEU A 275 -20.13 31.93 13.99
CA LEU A 275 -20.09 31.74 12.54
C LEU A 275 -21.12 32.64 11.84
N VAL A 276 -22.37 32.64 12.31
CA VAL A 276 -23.46 33.49 11.81
C VAL A 276 -23.13 34.98 11.92
N LYS A 277 -22.52 35.41 13.03
CA LYS A 277 -22.10 36.80 13.22
C LYS A 277 -21.04 37.21 12.20
N ASP A 278 -19.97 36.43 12.08
CA ASP A 278 -18.84 36.74 11.19
C ASP A 278 -19.28 36.70 9.72
N VAL A 279 -20.06 35.68 9.32
CA VAL A 279 -20.67 35.55 7.99
C VAL A 279 -21.55 36.75 7.63
N LYS A 280 -22.43 37.20 8.55
CA LYS A 280 -23.26 38.40 8.33
C LYS A 280 -22.44 39.68 8.25
N GLN A 281 -21.34 39.80 9.01
CA GLN A 281 -20.48 40.97 8.99
C GLN A 281 -19.82 41.19 7.61
N VAL A 282 -19.61 40.13 6.82
CA VAL A 282 -19.10 40.19 5.44
C VAL A 282 -20.19 39.91 4.37
N GLY A 283 -21.45 40.20 4.69
CA GLY A 283 -22.55 40.22 3.72
C GLY A 283 -23.24 38.89 3.41
N GLY A 284 -22.94 37.83 4.16
CA GLY A 284 -23.65 36.55 4.06
C GLY A 284 -25.03 36.56 4.74
N ILE A 285 -25.92 35.68 4.29
CA ILE A 285 -27.32 35.65 4.73
C ILE A 285 -27.66 34.56 5.77
N LEU A 286 -26.70 33.70 6.13
CA LEU A 286 -26.88 32.63 7.12
C LEU A 286 -27.39 33.16 8.47
N THR A 287 -28.29 32.43 9.12
CA THR A 287 -28.86 32.73 10.43
C THR A 287 -28.76 31.54 11.39
N MET A 288 -28.99 31.79 12.69
CA MET A 288 -29.14 30.71 13.68
C MET A 288 -30.43 29.89 13.48
N GLU A 289 -31.41 30.41 12.75
CA GLU A 289 -32.62 29.65 12.43
C GLU A 289 -32.33 28.61 11.35
N ASP A 290 -31.55 28.97 10.33
CA ASP A 290 -31.06 28.04 9.30
C ASP A 290 -30.29 26.87 9.92
N LEU A 291 -29.35 27.16 10.82
CA LEU A 291 -28.55 26.15 11.52
C LEU A 291 -29.43 25.23 12.38
N ARG A 292 -30.38 25.76 13.15
CA ARG A 292 -31.32 24.95 13.95
C ARG A 292 -32.22 24.06 13.10
N ASN A 293 -32.66 24.59 11.96
CA ASN A 293 -33.60 23.93 11.07
C ASN A 293 -32.93 22.90 10.14
N TYR A 294 -31.60 22.96 9.93
CA TYR A 294 -30.87 22.00 9.11
C TYR A 294 -31.12 20.54 9.54
N LYS A 295 -31.34 19.65 8.57
CA LYS A 295 -31.52 18.19 8.77
C LYS A 295 -30.80 17.41 7.67
N VAL A 296 -30.08 16.37 8.08
CA VAL A 296 -29.56 15.32 7.20
C VAL A 296 -30.74 14.54 6.63
N LYS A 297 -30.72 14.23 5.33
CA LYS A 297 -31.60 13.19 4.75
C LYS A 297 -30.90 11.85 4.86
N VAL A 298 -31.56 10.83 5.42
CA VAL A 298 -31.06 9.45 5.44
C VAL A 298 -32.07 8.58 4.71
N THR A 299 -31.64 7.94 3.63
CA THR A 299 -32.47 7.08 2.76
C THR A 299 -31.75 5.77 2.47
N ASP A 300 -32.42 4.83 1.81
CA ASP A 300 -31.73 3.78 1.08
C ASP A 300 -30.80 4.39 0.01
N ALA A 301 -29.69 3.71 -0.29
CA ALA A 301 -28.84 4.05 -1.42
C ALA A 301 -29.49 3.69 -2.76
N VAL A 302 -29.25 4.48 -3.81
CA VAL A 302 -29.66 4.15 -5.18
C VAL A 302 -28.93 2.90 -5.64
N VAL A 303 -29.69 1.92 -6.13
CA VAL A 303 -29.18 0.63 -6.60
C VAL A 303 -29.19 0.60 -8.13
N ALA A 304 -28.00 0.47 -8.73
CA ALA A 304 -27.82 0.18 -10.15
C ALA A 304 -27.29 -1.26 -10.32
N ASN A 305 -27.82 -2.00 -11.29
CA ASN A 305 -27.37 -3.36 -11.62
C ASN A 305 -26.89 -3.38 -13.08
N VAL A 306 -25.58 -3.54 -13.29
CA VAL A 306 -24.92 -3.38 -14.59
C VAL A 306 -23.63 -4.20 -14.65
N MET A 307 -23.29 -4.77 -15.81
CA MET A 307 -22.05 -5.55 -16.03
C MET A 307 -21.82 -6.70 -15.04
N ASN A 308 -22.90 -7.26 -14.48
CA ASN A 308 -22.91 -8.26 -13.40
C ASN A 308 -22.40 -7.79 -12.02
N TYR A 309 -22.53 -6.49 -11.72
CA TYR A 309 -22.31 -5.90 -10.40
C TYR A 309 -23.56 -5.16 -9.91
N THR A 310 -23.73 -5.10 -8.58
CA THR A 310 -24.73 -4.27 -7.92
C THR A 310 -24.01 -3.10 -7.25
N ILE A 311 -24.33 -1.89 -7.70
CA ILE A 311 -23.70 -0.64 -7.28
C ILE A 311 -24.69 0.13 -6.40
N TYR A 312 -24.25 0.49 -5.21
CA TYR A 312 -24.99 1.33 -4.26
C TYR A 312 -24.36 2.71 -4.22
N GLY A 313 -25.17 3.76 -4.35
CA GLY A 313 -24.69 5.14 -4.37
C GLY A 313 -25.72 6.15 -3.88
N MET A 314 -25.38 7.43 -3.98
CA MET A 314 -26.27 8.51 -3.55
C MET A 314 -27.47 8.71 -4.50
N PRO A 315 -28.67 9.02 -3.96
CA PRO A 315 -29.76 9.61 -4.73
C PRO A 315 -29.47 11.07 -5.13
N PRO A 316 -30.29 11.64 -6.04
CA PRO A 316 -30.42 13.08 -6.19
C PRO A 316 -30.60 13.77 -4.83
N PRO A 317 -29.91 14.89 -4.56
CA PRO A 317 -29.26 15.79 -5.52
C PRO A 317 -27.86 15.37 -6.02
N SER A 318 -27.33 14.19 -5.68
CA SER A 318 -26.20 13.66 -6.46
C SER A 318 -26.64 13.25 -7.86
N SER A 319 -25.88 13.69 -8.88
CA SER A 319 -25.98 13.17 -10.25
C SER A 319 -25.07 11.95 -10.51
N GLY A 320 -24.19 11.62 -9.56
CA GLY A 320 -23.07 10.68 -9.76
C GLY A 320 -23.48 9.25 -10.10
N THR A 321 -24.27 8.64 -9.22
CA THR A 321 -24.72 7.24 -9.35
C THR A 321 -25.56 7.02 -10.62
N LEU A 322 -26.42 7.98 -10.95
CA LEU A 322 -27.28 7.94 -12.14
C LEU A 322 -26.45 8.12 -13.42
N GLY A 323 -25.51 9.07 -13.43
CA GLY A 323 -24.60 9.29 -14.56
C GLY A 323 -23.70 8.09 -14.83
N LEU A 324 -23.14 7.48 -13.78
CA LEU A 324 -22.36 6.25 -13.89
C LEU A 324 -23.22 5.08 -14.38
N SER A 325 -24.43 4.88 -13.84
CA SER A 325 -25.33 3.82 -14.32
C SER A 325 -25.69 3.98 -15.80
N MET A 326 -25.97 5.21 -16.26
CA MET A 326 -26.31 5.48 -17.65
C MET A 326 -25.14 5.13 -18.59
N VAL A 327 -23.92 5.59 -18.27
CA VAL A 327 -22.72 5.33 -19.09
C VAL A 327 -22.38 3.84 -19.11
N LEU A 328 -22.43 3.15 -17.97
CA LEU A 328 -22.16 1.71 -17.92
C LEU A 328 -23.23 0.91 -18.69
N ASN A 329 -24.51 1.24 -18.54
CA ASN A 329 -25.59 0.59 -19.31
C ASN A 329 -25.42 0.78 -20.82
N ILE A 330 -24.95 1.96 -21.29
CA ILE A 330 -24.69 2.23 -22.71
C ILE A 330 -23.57 1.32 -23.24
N LEU A 331 -22.52 1.10 -22.46
CA LEU A 331 -21.41 0.20 -22.83
C LEU A 331 -21.83 -1.28 -22.74
N ASP A 332 -22.61 -1.68 -21.73
CA ASP A 332 -23.14 -3.05 -21.58
C ASP A 332 -24.11 -3.41 -22.72
N SER A 333 -24.82 -2.41 -23.29
CA SER A 333 -25.73 -2.56 -24.43
C SER A 333 -25.07 -3.02 -25.74
N TYR A 334 -23.73 -3.01 -25.85
CA TYR A 334 -22.99 -3.63 -26.96
C TYR A 334 -22.87 -5.16 -26.82
N GLY A 335 -23.25 -5.74 -25.68
CA GLY A 335 -23.30 -7.21 -25.47
C GLY A 335 -21.95 -7.91 -25.26
N THR A 336 -20.84 -7.16 -25.15
CA THR A 336 -19.51 -7.72 -24.82
C THR A 336 -18.67 -6.76 -23.99
N SER A 337 -17.82 -7.31 -23.11
CA SER A 337 -16.74 -6.57 -22.42
C SER A 337 -15.79 -5.81 -23.36
N ASP A 338 -15.72 -6.21 -24.65
CA ASP A 338 -14.92 -5.51 -25.66
C ASP A 338 -15.46 -4.10 -25.99
N ALA A 339 -16.69 -3.78 -25.54
CA ALA A 339 -17.28 -2.45 -25.62
C ALA A 339 -16.40 -1.35 -25.01
N ALA A 340 -15.63 -1.68 -23.97
CA ALA A 340 -14.78 -0.77 -23.23
C ALA A 340 -13.26 -0.97 -23.48
N LYS A 341 -12.86 -1.85 -24.41
CA LYS A 341 -11.43 -2.18 -24.65
C LYS A 341 -10.77 -1.30 -25.70
N GLY A 342 -9.53 -0.89 -25.42
CA GLY A 342 -8.68 -0.14 -26.35
C GLY A 342 -9.25 1.21 -26.76
N ASP A 343 -8.70 1.81 -27.81
CA ASP A 343 -9.03 3.18 -28.24
C ASP A 343 -10.48 3.31 -28.73
N LEU A 344 -11.05 2.23 -29.26
CA LEU A 344 -12.47 2.18 -29.61
C LEU A 344 -13.36 2.18 -28.35
N GLY A 345 -12.97 1.49 -27.29
CA GLY A 345 -13.63 1.59 -25.98
C GLY A 345 -13.53 2.98 -25.38
N LEU A 346 -12.36 3.63 -25.49
CA LEU A 346 -12.14 5.01 -25.07
C LEU A 346 -13.02 5.99 -25.85
N HIS A 347 -13.13 5.84 -27.18
CA HIS A 347 -14.04 6.59 -28.02
C HIS A 347 -15.51 6.42 -27.58
N ARG A 348 -15.99 5.17 -27.41
CA ARG A 348 -17.37 4.89 -26.97
C ARG A 348 -17.68 5.46 -25.59
N LEU A 349 -16.72 5.42 -24.66
CA LEU A 349 -16.82 6.06 -23.35
C LEU A 349 -17.00 7.58 -23.46
N ILE A 350 -16.24 8.25 -24.33
CA ILE A 350 -16.36 9.71 -24.55
C ILE A 350 -17.75 10.06 -25.11
N GLU A 351 -18.28 9.29 -26.06
CA GLU A 351 -19.62 9.50 -26.62
C GLU A 351 -20.74 9.20 -25.60
N ALA A 352 -20.60 8.15 -24.79
CA ALA A 352 -21.52 7.85 -23.70
C ALA A 352 -21.53 8.96 -22.63
N LEU A 353 -20.36 9.53 -22.29
CA LEU A 353 -20.24 10.68 -21.40
C LEU A 353 -20.94 11.92 -21.96
N LYS A 354 -20.84 12.19 -23.28
CA LYS A 354 -21.55 13.30 -23.94
C LYS A 354 -23.07 13.17 -23.77
N HIS A 355 -23.64 11.99 -24.03
CA HIS A 355 -25.07 11.75 -23.82
C HIS A 355 -25.49 11.82 -22.34
N MET A 356 -24.65 11.34 -21.41
CA MET A 356 -24.92 11.46 -19.97
C MET A 356 -24.98 12.92 -19.51
N PHE A 357 -24.03 13.76 -19.93
CA PHE A 357 -24.04 15.18 -19.58
C PHE A 357 -25.23 15.94 -20.21
N ALA A 358 -25.78 15.49 -21.33
CA ALA A 358 -26.98 16.08 -21.93
C ALA A 358 -28.24 15.91 -21.06
N GLU A 359 -28.40 14.74 -20.42
CA GLU A 359 -29.54 14.45 -19.53
C GLU A 359 -29.31 14.90 -18.07
N ARG A 360 -28.06 14.90 -17.58
CA ARG A 360 -27.69 15.21 -16.19
C ARG A 360 -28.34 16.46 -15.61
N MET A 361 -28.44 17.55 -16.40
CA MET A 361 -28.96 18.84 -15.93
C MET A 361 -30.50 18.90 -15.88
N ASN A 362 -31.20 17.81 -16.20
CA ASN A 362 -32.63 17.64 -15.89
C ASN A 362 -32.89 17.23 -14.42
N LEU A 363 -31.83 16.93 -13.64
CA LEU A 363 -31.92 16.56 -12.22
C LEU A 363 -31.91 17.78 -11.27
N GLY A 364 -32.29 17.55 -10.01
CA GLY A 364 -32.33 18.56 -8.94
C GLY A 364 -32.64 17.92 -7.57
N ASP A 365 -33.02 18.72 -6.57
CA ASP A 365 -33.51 18.22 -5.28
C ASP A 365 -34.95 17.69 -5.41
N PRO A 366 -35.21 16.39 -5.16
CA PRO A 366 -36.52 15.77 -5.39
C PRO A 366 -37.64 16.31 -4.50
N ASP A 367 -37.33 16.99 -3.39
CA ASP A 367 -38.36 17.63 -2.54
C ASP A 367 -38.98 18.88 -3.22
N PHE A 368 -38.34 19.41 -4.27
CA PHE A 368 -38.70 20.67 -4.92
C PHE A 368 -39.08 20.52 -6.40
N VAL A 369 -38.62 19.45 -7.08
CA VAL A 369 -38.85 19.23 -8.52
C VAL A 369 -39.05 17.75 -8.83
N ASP A 370 -40.05 17.41 -9.65
CA ASP A 370 -40.24 16.04 -10.13
C ASP A 370 -39.17 15.67 -11.17
N ILE A 371 -38.29 14.75 -10.76
CA ILE A 371 -37.21 14.19 -11.58
C ILE A 371 -37.42 12.69 -11.86
N THR A 372 -38.55 12.12 -11.45
CA THR A 372 -38.82 10.66 -11.44
C THR A 372 -38.63 10.03 -12.82
N LYS A 373 -39.03 10.76 -13.88
CA LYS A 373 -38.79 10.39 -15.27
C LYS A 373 -37.29 10.22 -15.57
N TYR A 374 -36.49 11.25 -15.32
CA TYR A 374 -35.07 11.28 -15.66
C TYR A 374 -34.26 10.27 -14.84
N VAL A 375 -34.59 10.09 -13.56
CA VAL A 375 -34.01 9.03 -12.71
C VAL A 375 -34.29 7.65 -13.31
N SER A 376 -35.51 7.42 -13.79
CA SER A 376 -35.93 6.15 -14.40
C SER A 376 -35.28 5.93 -15.78
N GLU A 377 -35.12 6.98 -16.60
CA GLU A 377 -34.43 6.91 -17.90
C GLU A 377 -32.93 6.64 -17.73
N MET A 378 -32.23 7.35 -16.84
CA MET A 378 -30.79 7.16 -16.62
C MET A 378 -30.43 5.78 -16.02
N LEU A 379 -31.34 5.16 -15.26
CA LEU A 379 -31.19 3.78 -14.77
C LEU A 379 -31.60 2.71 -15.79
N SER A 380 -32.30 3.07 -16.88
CA SER A 380 -32.91 2.09 -17.79
C SER A 380 -31.96 1.55 -18.85
N VAL A 381 -31.85 0.23 -18.91
CA VAL A 381 -31.16 -0.49 -20.00
C VAL A 381 -31.80 -0.20 -21.37
N SER A 382 -33.13 -0.14 -21.45
CA SER A 382 -33.81 0.11 -22.74
C SER A 382 -33.70 1.56 -23.22
N PHE A 383 -33.38 2.50 -22.32
CA PHE A 383 -32.99 3.87 -22.71
C PHE A 383 -31.52 3.89 -23.15
N ALA A 384 -30.63 3.23 -22.40
CA ALA A 384 -29.22 3.08 -22.77
C ALA A 384 -29.03 2.44 -24.15
N GLU A 385 -29.80 1.41 -24.50
CA GLU A 385 -29.86 0.82 -25.84
C GLU A 385 -30.22 1.84 -26.94
N GLN A 386 -31.13 2.78 -26.67
CA GLN A 386 -31.54 3.83 -27.62
C GLN A 386 -30.46 4.91 -27.79
N ILE A 387 -29.62 5.09 -26.78
CA ILE A 387 -28.44 5.97 -26.84
C ILE A 387 -27.26 5.25 -27.53
N GLN A 388 -27.03 3.97 -27.24
CA GLN A 388 -26.01 3.14 -27.87
C GLN A 388 -26.17 3.12 -29.41
N LYS A 389 -27.41 3.04 -29.90
CA LYS A 389 -27.76 3.11 -31.34
C LYS A 389 -27.50 4.48 -31.99
N LYS A 390 -27.03 5.48 -31.23
CA LYS A 390 -26.59 6.82 -31.68
C LYS A 390 -25.07 7.02 -31.58
N ILE A 391 -24.33 6.06 -31.04
CA ILE A 391 -22.86 6.13 -30.94
C ILE A 391 -22.25 5.45 -32.17
N PHE A 392 -21.43 6.18 -32.91
CA PHE A 392 -20.83 5.73 -34.17
C PHE A 392 -19.33 5.48 -33.99
N ASP A 393 -18.92 4.20 -34.01
CA ASP A 393 -17.53 3.74 -33.81
C ASP A 393 -16.46 4.41 -34.70
N ASN A 394 -16.87 5.12 -35.76
CA ASN A 394 -16.00 5.81 -36.72
C ASN A 394 -15.99 7.34 -36.63
N THR A 395 -16.85 8.01 -35.85
CA THR A 395 -16.92 9.48 -35.79
C THR A 395 -17.55 10.01 -34.50
N THR A 396 -17.07 11.16 -34.02
CA THR A 396 -17.82 12.04 -33.09
C THR A 396 -18.73 12.99 -33.89
N PHE A 397 -19.61 13.71 -33.18
CA PHE A 397 -20.45 14.78 -33.74
C PHE A 397 -20.23 16.13 -33.03
N PRO A 398 -20.68 17.25 -33.63
CA PRO A 398 -20.87 18.53 -32.95
C PRO A 398 -21.81 18.41 -31.74
N ALA A 399 -21.70 19.34 -30.78
CA ALA A 399 -22.38 19.22 -29.48
C ALA A 399 -23.92 19.16 -29.60
N GLU A 400 -24.47 19.78 -30.65
CA GLU A 400 -25.90 19.88 -30.93
C GLU A 400 -26.53 18.48 -31.15
N TYR A 401 -25.74 17.51 -31.64
CA TYR A 401 -26.17 16.13 -31.87
C TYR A 401 -26.66 15.43 -30.60
N TYR A 402 -26.04 15.73 -29.46
CA TYR A 402 -26.36 15.10 -28.18
C TYR A 402 -27.62 15.72 -27.52
N MET A 403 -28.26 16.70 -28.18
CA MET A 403 -29.53 17.31 -27.78
C MET A 403 -29.51 17.95 -26.38
N TYR A 404 -28.40 18.62 -26.03
CA TYR A 404 -28.30 19.40 -24.79
C TYR A 404 -29.42 20.45 -24.68
N ARG A 405 -29.74 20.85 -23.45
CA ARG A 405 -30.76 21.88 -23.17
C ARG A 405 -30.28 22.97 -22.23
N TRP A 406 -29.41 22.62 -21.27
CA TRP A 406 -29.07 23.47 -20.13
C TRP A 406 -27.56 23.62 -19.98
N ASN A 407 -27.15 24.74 -19.39
CA ASN A 407 -25.77 24.95 -18.99
C ASN A 407 -25.29 23.92 -17.95
N GLN A 408 -24.00 23.61 -17.97
CA GLN A 408 -23.43 22.60 -17.07
C GLN A 408 -22.98 23.19 -15.73
N LEU A 409 -23.13 22.38 -14.67
CA LEU A 409 -22.50 22.63 -13.37
C LEU A 409 -20.97 22.82 -13.52
N ARG A 410 -20.39 23.69 -12.70
CA ARG A 410 -18.95 24.05 -12.72
C ARG A 410 -18.28 23.90 -11.35
N ASP A 411 -18.76 22.92 -10.58
CA ASP A 411 -18.28 22.51 -9.26
C ASP A 411 -16.77 22.18 -9.28
N GLN A 412 -16.08 22.52 -8.19
CA GLN A 412 -14.64 22.31 -7.97
C GLN A 412 -14.37 22.19 -6.47
N GLY A 413 -13.21 21.69 -6.07
CA GLY A 413 -12.86 21.56 -4.65
C GLY A 413 -13.65 20.43 -3.96
N THR A 414 -12.94 19.42 -3.49
CA THR A 414 -13.55 18.22 -2.91
C THR A 414 -12.46 17.39 -2.23
N SER A 415 -12.82 16.61 -1.22
CA SER A 415 -12.02 15.50 -0.70
C SER A 415 -12.85 14.23 -0.67
N HIS A 416 -12.20 13.07 -0.80
CA HIS A 416 -12.87 11.78 -0.79
C HIS A 416 -12.03 10.75 -0.04
N PHE A 417 -12.71 9.83 0.64
CA PHE A 417 -12.08 8.68 1.25
C PHE A 417 -13.01 7.46 1.32
N CYS A 418 -12.40 6.29 1.37
CA CYS A 418 -13.03 4.99 1.54
C CYS A 418 -12.57 4.35 2.87
N VAL A 419 -13.48 3.65 3.54
CA VAL A 419 -13.19 2.83 4.73
C VAL A 419 -13.83 1.45 4.56
N VAL A 420 -13.10 0.40 4.94
CA VAL A 420 -13.64 -0.95 5.17
C VAL A 420 -13.06 -1.48 6.48
N ASP A 421 -13.89 -2.04 7.36
CA ASP A 421 -13.45 -2.57 8.66
C ASP A 421 -13.24 -4.11 8.68
N ALA A 422 -12.87 -4.64 9.86
CA ALA A 422 -12.64 -6.07 10.07
C ALA A 422 -13.88 -6.93 9.75
N GLU A 423 -15.08 -6.41 10.00
CA GLU A 423 -16.37 -7.04 9.76
C GLU A 423 -16.89 -6.77 8.33
N ARG A 424 -16.16 -6.03 7.49
CA ARG A 424 -16.57 -5.63 6.13
C ARG A 424 -17.82 -4.75 6.08
N ASN A 425 -18.07 -3.98 7.14
CA ASN A 425 -18.84 -2.76 6.97
C ASN A 425 -18.00 -1.79 6.13
N ALA A 426 -18.66 -1.02 5.28
CA ALA A 426 -18.01 -0.17 4.29
C ALA A 426 -18.59 1.24 4.32
N VAL A 427 -17.71 2.24 4.17
CA VAL A 427 -18.09 3.65 4.04
C VAL A 427 -17.38 4.23 2.81
N SER A 428 -18.15 4.85 1.92
CA SER A 428 -17.64 5.74 0.87
C SER A 428 -18.13 7.14 1.18
N MET A 429 -17.22 8.10 1.39
CA MET A 429 -17.59 9.48 1.76
C MET A 429 -16.87 10.51 0.91
N THR A 430 -17.64 11.43 0.33
CA THR A 430 -17.12 12.62 -0.36
C THR A 430 -17.59 13.87 0.38
N THR A 431 -16.64 14.75 0.73
CA THR A 431 -16.85 15.99 1.50
C THR A 431 -16.34 17.19 0.71
N THR A 432 -16.95 18.36 0.88
CA THR A 432 -16.66 19.56 0.11
C THR A 432 -16.94 20.85 0.89
N VAL A 433 -16.37 21.96 0.40
CA VAL A 433 -16.77 23.35 0.70
C VAL A 433 -17.12 24.10 -0.59
N ASN A 434 -17.47 23.34 -1.63
CA ASN A 434 -17.27 23.65 -3.05
C ASN A 434 -15.82 24.14 -3.32
N TYR A 435 -15.63 25.29 -3.97
CA TYR A 435 -14.39 25.73 -4.61
C TYR A 435 -13.16 25.74 -3.70
N VAL A 436 -11.96 25.94 -4.28
CA VAL A 436 -10.73 26.13 -3.51
C VAL A 436 -10.88 27.34 -2.55
N PHE A 437 -10.81 27.04 -1.25
CA PHE A 437 -11.15 27.92 -0.11
C PHE A 437 -12.61 28.41 -0.06
N GLY A 438 -13.54 27.65 -0.66
CA GLY A 438 -14.97 27.95 -0.74
C GLY A 438 -15.26 29.35 -1.28
N ALA A 439 -16.00 30.14 -0.49
CA ALA A 439 -16.28 31.55 -0.76
C ALA A 439 -15.03 32.45 -0.82
N GLY A 440 -13.87 31.96 -0.39
CA GLY A 440 -12.67 32.76 -0.17
C GLY A 440 -12.71 33.56 1.13
N VAL A 441 -13.42 33.04 2.13
CA VAL A 441 -13.64 33.67 3.45
C VAL A 441 -13.41 32.63 4.54
N LEU A 442 -12.70 32.99 5.60
CA LEU A 442 -12.56 32.18 6.82
C LEU A 442 -13.07 32.96 8.03
N SER A 443 -14.01 32.38 8.76
CA SER A 443 -14.67 32.97 9.93
C SER A 443 -13.69 33.13 11.10
N PRO A 444 -13.18 34.34 11.41
CA PRO A 444 -12.03 34.52 12.30
C PRO A 444 -12.30 34.12 13.75
N SER A 445 -13.55 34.13 14.22
CA SER A 445 -13.89 33.72 15.59
C SER A 445 -14.11 32.22 15.78
N THR A 446 -14.07 31.43 14.70
CA THR A 446 -14.29 29.96 14.71
C THR A 446 -13.24 29.16 13.94
N GLY A 447 -12.42 29.79 13.09
CA GLY A 447 -11.43 29.12 12.24
C GLY A 447 -12.02 28.40 11.02
N ILE A 448 -13.33 28.53 10.77
CA ILE A 448 -14.06 27.75 9.76
C ILE A 448 -13.99 28.43 8.38
N VAL A 449 -13.60 27.68 7.35
CA VAL A 449 -13.71 28.11 5.94
C VAL A 449 -15.19 28.12 5.52
N VAL A 450 -15.64 29.21 4.92
CA VAL A 450 -17.01 29.39 4.45
C VAL A 450 -17.17 28.72 3.07
N ASN A 451 -18.08 27.77 2.93
CA ASN A 451 -18.39 27.16 1.64
C ASN A 451 -18.95 28.17 0.62
N ASN A 452 -18.85 27.87 -0.68
CA ASN A 452 -19.61 28.56 -1.73
C ASN A 452 -20.63 27.63 -2.41
N GLU A 453 -21.35 26.81 -1.64
CA GLU A 453 -22.19 25.75 -2.19
C GLU A 453 -23.44 26.27 -2.92
N MET A 454 -23.87 27.52 -2.67
CA MET A 454 -24.86 28.18 -3.52
C MET A 454 -24.38 28.37 -4.97
N GLY A 455 -23.06 28.26 -5.19
CA GLY A 455 -22.41 28.24 -6.50
C GLY A 455 -22.92 27.12 -7.41
N ASP A 456 -23.40 26.01 -6.83
CA ASP A 456 -23.84 24.82 -7.54
C ASP A 456 -25.34 24.84 -7.92
N PHE A 457 -26.11 25.85 -7.52
CA PHE A 457 -27.41 26.12 -8.13
C PHE A 457 -27.26 26.70 -9.55
N SER A 458 -28.33 26.68 -10.33
CA SER A 458 -28.47 27.46 -11.55
C SER A 458 -29.18 28.79 -11.23
N ALA A 459 -28.65 29.92 -11.69
CA ALA A 459 -29.29 31.23 -11.52
C ALA A 459 -29.92 31.71 -12.84
N PRO A 460 -31.17 32.24 -12.87
CA PRO A 460 -31.85 32.62 -14.12
C PRO A 460 -31.15 33.69 -14.96
N THR A 461 -30.29 34.50 -14.34
CA THR A 461 -29.48 35.57 -14.97
C THR A 461 -28.07 35.11 -15.35
N GLU A 462 -27.73 33.84 -15.17
CA GLU A 462 -26.40 33.31 -15.49
C GLU A 462 -26.21 33.10 -17.00
N ILE A 463 -25.52 34.05 -17.65
CA ILE A 463 -24.97 33.84 -19.00
C ILE A 463 -23.67 33.04 -18.84
N SER A 464 -23.78 31.72 -18.97
CA SER A 464 -22.66 30.80 -18.81
C SER A 464 -21.76 30.75 -20.05
N PRO A 465 -20.47 30.35 -19.92
CA PRO A 465 -19.53 30.25 -21.04
C PRO A 465 -19.90 29.27 -22.17
N ASP A 466 -20.93 28.44 -21.97
CA ASP A 466 -21.51 27.54 -22.99
C ASP A 466 -22.67 28.21 -23.76
N MET A 467 -23.04 29.45 -23.41
CA MET A 467 -24.17 30.23 -23.95
C MET A 467 -25.54 29.52 -23.85
N LEU A 468 -25.67 28.54 -22.97
CA LEU A 468 -26.92 27.79 -22.76
C LEU A 468 -27.79 28.41 -21.66
N PRO A 469 -29.12 28.21 -21.69
CA PRO A 469 -29.99 28.66 -20.60
C PRO A 469 -29.72 27.88 -19.31
N PRO A 470 -29.90 28.51 -18.14
CA PRO A 470 -29.69 27.88 -16.83
C PRO A 470 -30.79 26.86 -16.50
N ALA A 471 -30.41 25.73 -15.90
CA ALA A 471 -31.30 24.59 -15.65
C ALA A 471 -32.42 24.89 -14.62
N PRO A 472 -33.72 24.90 -14.99
CA PRO A 472 -34.80 25.24 -14.06
C PRO A 472 -34.96 24.25 -12.90
N ALA A 473 -34.67 22.96 -13.13
CA ALA A 473 -34.67 21.92 -12.11
C ALA A 473 -33.75 22.26 -10.92
N ASN A 474 -32.65 22.98 -11.19
CA ASN A 474 -31.62 23.36 -10.24
C ASN A 474 -31.67 24.87 -9.87
N PHE A 475 -32.81 25.56 -10.05
CA PHE A 475 -32.98 26.93 -9.54
C PHE A 475 -33.00 26.99 -8.01
N ILE A 476 -32.50 28.11 -7.44
CA ILE A 476 -32.42 28.37 -5.99
C ILE A 476 -33.83 28.47 -5.37
N SER A 477 -34.03 27.84 -4.22
CA SER A 477 -35.20 28.02 -3.34
C SER A 477 -34.79 27.80 -1.88
N PRO A 478 -35.39 28.50 -0.89
CA PRO A 478 -35.13 28.27 0.54
C PRO A 478 -35.18 26.79 0.94
N ASN A 479 -34.24 26.35 1.77
CA ASN A 479 -34.03 24.96 2.24
C ASN A 479 -33.70 23.90 1.16
N LYS A 480 -33.72 24.24 -0.14
CA LYS A 480 -33.35 23.34 -1.23
C LYS A 480 -31.86 23.01 -1.18
N ARG A 481 -31.46 21.84 -1.67
CA ARG A 481 -30.06 21.46 -1.92
C ARG A 481 -29.67 21.70 -3.38
N PRO A 482 -28.43 22.15 -3.67
CA PRO A 482 -27.94 22.24 -5.04
C PRO A 482 -27.51 20.86 -5.58
N LEU A 483 -27.66 20.68 -6.90
CA LEU A 483 -27.15 19.51 -7.63
C LEU A 483 -25.64 19.30 -7.36
N SER A 484 -25.14 18.07 -7.49
CA SER A 484 -23.73 17.75 -7.23
C SER A 484 -23.18 16.66 -8.16
N SER A 485 -21.86 16.68 -8.39
CA SER A 485 -21.13 15.60 -9.09
C SER A 485 -20.50 14.55 -8.16
N MET A 486 -20.60 14.74 -6.83
CA MET A 486 -20.00 13.82 -5.85
C MET A 486 -20.53 12.39 -6.00
N THR A 487 -19.63 11.44 -6.23
CA THR A 487 -19.97 10.04 -6.58
C THR A 487 -19.29 9.02 -5.62
N PRO A 488 -19.66 9.00 -4.32
CA PRO A 488 -19.29 7.92 -3.42
C PRO A 488 -20.15 6.68 -3.68
N LEU A 489 -19.51 5.51 -3.87
CA LEU A 489 -20.14 4.24 -4.22
C LEU A 489 -19.62 3.06 -3.37
N ILE A 490 -20.49 2.07 -3.17
CA ILE A 490 -20.16 0.73 -2.66
C ILE A 490 -20.60 -0.30 -3.71
N ILE A 491 -19.74 -1.26 -4.02
CA ILE A 491 -19.93 -2.21 -5.12
C ILE A 491 -19.94 -3.63 -4.56
N THR A 492 -20.99 -4.39 -4.87
CA THR A 492 -21.10 -5.81 -4.54
C THR A 492 -21.23 -6.68 -5.79
N LYS A 493 -20.89 -7.96 -5.62
CA LYS A 493 -21.16 -9.04 -6.57
C LYS A 493 -21.76 -10.21 -5.80
N ASN A 494 -22.93 -10.70 -6.21
CA ASN A 494 -23.68 -11.71 -5.46
C ASN A 494 -23.90 -11.34 -3.96
N ASN A 495 -24.18 -10.05 -3.67
CA ASN A 495 -24.24 -9.44 -2.32
C ASN A 495 -22.95 -9.55 -1.46
N GLN A 496 -21.82 -9.97 -2.03
CA GLN A 496 -20.51 -9.86 -1.37
C GLN A 496 -19.83 -8.55 -1.77
N LEU A 497 -19.26 -7.84 -0.79
CA LEU A 497 -18.46 -6.63 -1.04
C LEU A 497 -17.27 -6.96 -1.94
N VAL A 498 -17.12 -6.20 -3.03
CA VAL A 498 -15.96 -6.31 -3.94
C VAL A 498 -15.23 -4.98 -4.13
N GLY A 499 -15.91 -3.84 -3.91
CA GLY A 499 -15.28 -2.52 -4.02
C GLY A 499 -15.95 -1.44 -3.19
N VAL A 500 -15.17 -0.43 -2.81
CA VAL A 500 -15.61 0.86 -2.27
C VAL A 500 -14.80 1.91 -3.03
N ILE A 501 -15.47 2.87 -3.66
CA ILE A 501 -14.84 3.84 -4.57
C ILE A 501 -15.53 5.19 -4.50
N GLY A 502 -14.79 6.24 -4.85
CA GLY A 502 -15.30 7.57 -5.16
C GLY A 502 -14.13 8.47 -5.55
N GLY A 503 -14.35 9.79 -5.58
CA GLY A 503 -13.26 10.71 -5.87
C GLY A 503 -13.59 12.18 -5.61
N SER A 504 -12.58 13.02 -5.86
CA SER A 504 -12.60 14.47 -5.73
C SER A 504 -12.28 15.20 -7.04
N GLY A 505 -12.77 16.45 -7.18
CA GLY A 505 -12.52 17.29 -8.36
C GLY A 505 -13.78 17.80 -9.09
N GLY A 506 -14.90 17.96 -8.39
CA GLY A 506 -16.16 18.45 -8.98
C GLY A 506 -16.66 17.60 -10.15
N MET A 507 -17.06 18.21 -11.27
CA MET A 507 -17.56 17.48 -12.45
C MET A 507 -16.59 16.44 -13.06
N ASN A 508 -15.28 16.48 -12.72
CA ASN A 508 -14.32 15.46 -13.12
C ASN A 508 -14.48 14.14 -12.33
N ILE A 509 -15.23 14.11 -11.22
CA ILE A 509 -15.44 12.92 -10.38
C ILE A 509 -16.16 11.81 -11.15
N ILE A 510 -17.29 12.12 -11.79
CA ILE A 510 -18.14 11.13 -12.49
C ILE A 510 -17.34 10.34 -13.55
N PRO A 511 -16.69 10.97 -14.55
CA PRO A 511 -15.88 10.24 -15.54
C PRO A 511 -14.68 9.50 -14.92
N ALA A 512 -14.06 10.02 -13.85
CA ALA A 512 -12.92 9.34 -13.21
C ALA A 512 -13.37 8.05 -12.50
N VAL A 513 -14.47 8.09 -11.75
CA VAL A 513 -15.02 6.91 -11.06
C VAL A 513 -15.53 5.87 -12.07
N ILE A 514 -16.12 6.29 -13.20
CA ILE A 514 -16.47 5.40 -14.31
C ILE A 514 -15.21 4.71 -14.87
N GLN A 515 -14.14 5.45 -15.15
CA GLN A 515 -12.91 4.89 -15.72
C GLN A 515 -12.25 3.88 -14.78
N VAL A 516 -12.08 4.22 -13.49
CA VAL A 516 -11.48 3.28 -12.52
C VAL A 516 -12.37 2.05 -12.31
N PHE A 517 -13.71 2.20 -12.34
CA PHE A 517 -14.63 1.06 -12.34
C PHE A 517 -14.41 0.14 -13.56
N LEU A 518 -14.40 0.70 -14.78
CA LEU A 518 -14.19 -0.07 -16.01
C LEU A 518 -12.81 -0.76 -15.98
N ASN A 519 -11.75 -0.02 -15.67
CA ASN A 519 -10.38 -0.50 -15.60
C ASN A 519 -10.25 -1.74 -14.70
N HIS A 520 -10.80 -1.70 -13.48
CA HIS A 520 -10.70 -2.83 -12.57
C HIS A 520 -11.73 -3.94 -12.85
N PHE A 521 -13.02 -3.61 -12.86
CA PHE A 521 -14.11 -4.59 -12.82
C PHE A 521 -14.50 -5.18 -14.18
N VAL A 522 -14.07 -4.55 -15.29
CA VAL A 522 -14.41 -4.95 -16.68
C VAL A 522 -13.16 -5.27 -17.51
N LEU A 523 -12.11 -4.45 -17.39
CA LEU A 523 -10.83 -4.65 -18.10
C LEU A 523 -9.83 -5.53 -17.32
N GLY A 524 -10.07 -5.76 -16.02
CA GLY A 524 -9.31 -6.70 -15.19
C GLY A 524 -7.96 -6.16 -14.69
N MET A 525 -7.73 -4.85 -14.74
CA MET A 525 -6.50 -4.23 -14.25
C MET A 525 -6.38 -4.34 -12.72
N GLU A 526 -5.17 -4.56 -12.20
CA GLU A 526 -4.91 -4.54 -10.76
C GLU A 526 -5.31 -3.19 -10.12
N PRO A 527 -5.78 -3.14 -8.86
CA PRO A 527 -6.48 -1.96 -8.31
C PRO A 527 -5.70 -0.64 -8.37
N LEU A 528 -4.37 -0.67 -8.19
CA LEU A 528 -3.52 0.50 -8.34
C LEU A 528 -3.45 0.95 -9.81
N ALA A 529 -3.17 0.02 -10.73
CA ALA A 529 -3.06 0.31 -12.15
C ALA A 529 -4.38 0.86 -12.71
N ALA A 530 -5.51 0.41 -12.19
CA ALA A 530 -6.82 0.97 -12.52
C ALA A 530 -6.99 2.44 -12.12
N VAL A 531 -6.39 2.88 -11.00
CA VAL A 531 -6.40 4.27 -10.51
C VAL A 531 -5.33 5.15 -11.17
N GLN A 532 -4.14 4.61 -11.43
CA GLN A 532 -3.02 5.32 -12.09
C GLN A 532 -3.14 5.38 -13.62
N HIS A 533 -4.07 4.64 -14.25
CA HIS A 533 -4.29 4.75 -15.69
C HIS A 533 -4.68 6.17 -16.08
N ALA A 534 -4.09 6.71 -17.14
CA ALA A 534 -4.38 8.06 -17.60
C ALA A 534 -5.84 8.20 -18.05
N ARG A 535 -6.52 9.24 -17.57
CA ARG A 535 -7.96 9.42 -17.79
C ARG A 535 -8.26 10.51 -18.81
N ILE A 536 -9.41 10.37 -19.45
CA ILE A 536 -10.07 11.43 -20.21
C ILE A 536 -11.21 12.06 -19.40
N TYR A 537 -11.59 13.27 -19.78
CA TYR A 537 -12.70 14.03 -19.24
C TYR A 537 -13.42 14.73 -20.39
N HIS A 538 -14.75 14.81 -20.29
CA HIS A 538 -15.57 15.58 -21.23
C HIS A 538 -16.60 16.41 -20.45
N LYS A 539 -17.05 17.53 -21.02
CA LYS A 539 -18.02 18.45 -20.39
C LYS A 539 -19.29 18.67 -21.21
N LEU A 540 -19.41 17.98 -22.35
CA LEU A 540 -20.33 18.24 -23.45
C LEU A 540 -20.11 19.60 -24.14
N ILE A 541 -20.06 20.70 -23.39
CA ILE A 541 -19.63 22.02 -23.89
C ILE A 541 -18.49 22.57 -23.01
N PRO A 542 -17.34 22.98 -23.60
CA PRO A 542 -16.96 22.79 -25.00
C PRO A 542 -16.83 21.30 -25.37
N ASN A 543 -16.99 20.98 -26.65
CA ASN A 543 -16.92 19.61 -27.19
C ASN A 543 -15.45 19.17 -27.38
N ILE A 544 -14.69 19.22 -26.27
CA ILE A 544 -13.24 18.99 -26.21
C ILE A 544 -12.98 17.91 -25.18
N VAL A 545 -12.26 16.87 -25.59
CA VAL A 545 -11.75 15.80 -24.72
C VAL A 545 -10.51 16.32 -24.00
N SER A 546 -10.67 16.65 -22.71
CA SER A 546 -9.52 16.91 -21.86
C SER A 546 -8.86 15.58 -21.49
N TYR A 547 -7.55 15.45 -21.59
CA TYR A 547 -6.82 14.25 -21.18
C TYR A 547 -5.70 14.56 -20.19
N GLU A 548 -5.33 13.59 -19.36
CA GLU A 548 -4.23 13.75 -18.41
C GLU A 548 -2.88 13.77 -19.14
N ASN A 549 -2.10 14.81 -18.87
CA ASN A 549 -0.67 14.91 -19.08
C ASN A 549 -0.13 15.70 -17.88
N TRP A 550 0.45 15.00 -16.91
CA TRP A 550 1.09 15.61 -15.73
C TRP A 550 2.01 14.66 -15.00
N THR A 551 3.04 15.24 -14.38
CA THR A 551 3.83 14.57 -13.33
C THR A 551 3.16 14.82 -11.98
N VAL A 552 2.92 13.75 -11.21
CA VAL A 552 2.36 13.81 -9.85
C VAL A 552 3.46 14.02 -8.79
N ILE A 553 3.07 14.22 -7.52
CA ILE A 553 3.93 14.75 -6.44
C ILE A 553 5.08 13.81 -6.04
N ASP A 554 4.97 12.52 -6.32
CA ASP A 554 5.98 11.47 -6.12
C ASP A 554 6.94 11.30 -7.32
N GLY A 555 6.63 11.92 -8.46
CA GLY A 555 7.47 11.92 -9.66
C GLY A 555 6.96 11.06 -10.82
N ASP A 556 5.92 10.24 -10.62
CA ASP A 556 5.31 9.45 -11.71
C ASP A 556 4.70 10.40 -12.76
N HIS A 557 4.91 10.12 -14.06
CA HIS A 557 4.24 10.85 -15.15
C HIS A 557 3.03 10.06 -15.67
N ILE A 558 1.86 10.69 -15.66
CA ILE A 558 0.60 10.12 -16.14
C ILE A 558 0.21 10.87 -17.42
N GLU A 559 0.32 10.18 -18.56
CA GLU A 559 -0.13 10.67 -19.87
C GLU A 559 -1.00 9.64 -20.60
N LEU A 560 -2.02 10.13 -21.33
CA LEU A 560 -2.72 9.36 -22.36
C LEU A 560 -1.74 8.97 -23.49
N ALA A 561 -1.79 7.71 -23.95
CA ALA A 561 -0.89 7.20 -24.98
C ALA A 561 -1.07 7.91 -26.33
N GLU A 562 0.01 8.04 -27.12
CA GLU A 562 -0.01 8.77 -28.39
C GLU A 562 -0.85 8.06 -29.45
N GLU A 563 -0.86 6.73 -29.48
CA GLU A 563 -1.76 5.94 -30.33
C GLU A 563 -3.24 6.27 -30.04
N SER A 564 -3.61 6.46 -28.78
CA SER A 564 -4.97 6.86 -28.38
C SER A 564 -5.28 8.30 -28.79
N LYS A 565 -4.31 9.23 -28.70
CA LYS A 565 -4.47 10.62 -29.18
C LYS A 565 -4.71 10.64 -30.70
N ILE A 566 -3.92 9.89 -31.46
CA ILE A 566 -4.06 9.77 -32.92
C ILE A 566 -5.42 9.16 -33.25
N PHE A 567 -5.78 8.02 -32.68
CA PHE A 567 -7.06 7.35 -32.93
C PHE A 567 -8.26 8.27 -32.64
N LEU A 568 -8.29 8.96 -31.50
CA LEU A 568 -9.39 9.88 -31.17
C LEU A 568 -9.45 11.06 -32.14
N THR A 569 -8.30 11.59 -32.58
CA THR A 569 -8.21 12.65 -33.58
C THR A 569 -8.73 12.18 -34.94
N GLU A 570 -8.45 10.94 -35.35
CA GLU A 570 -9.03 10.32 -36.56
C GLU A 570 -10.56 10.15 -36.47
N LYS A 571 -11.13 10.00 -35.27
CA LYS A 571 -12.60 10.03 -35.07
C LYS A 571 -13.16 11.46 -34.99
N GLY A 572 -12.33 12.50 -35.16
CA GLY A 572 -12.73 13.90 -35.14
C GLY A 572 -12.82 14.55 -33.75
N HIS A 573 -12.36 13.89 -32.68
CA HIS A 573 -12.34 14.50 -31.35
C HIS A 573 -11.28 15.60 -31.27
N GLN A 574 -11.64 16.76 -30.70
CA GLN A 574 -10.68 17.79 -30.34
C GLN A 574 -10.08 17.44 -28.96
N LEU A 575 -8.75 17.36 -28.88
CA LEU A 575 -8.04 16.94 -27.66
C LEU A 575 -7.35 18.12 -26.97
N GLN A 576 -7.35 18.15 -25.65
CA GLN A 576 -6.64 19.14 -24.84
C GLN A 576 -5.94 18.50 -23.65
N ALA A 577 -4.61 18.66 -23.56
CA ALA A 577 -3.84 18.24 -22.41
C ALA A 577 -4.24 19.03 -21.16
N LYS A 578 -4.34 18.36 -20.00
CA LYS A 578 -4.67 19.00 -18.71
C LYS A 578 -3.71 18.55 -17.60
N SER A 579 -3.06 19.53 -17.00
CA SER A 579 -2.11 19.36 -15.88
C SER A 579 -2.76 19.18 -14.50
N SER A 580 -4.00 18.68 -14.45
CA SER A 580 -4.73 18.38 -13.20
C SER A 580 -5.95 17.46 -13.42
N GLY A 581 -5.93 16.30 -12.76
CA GLY A 581 -7.01 15.30 -12.77
C GLY A 581 -8.01 15.41 -11.61
N ALA A 582 -8.92 14.44 -11.56
CA ALA A 582 -9.61 14.03 -10.33
C ALA A 582 -8.72 13.09 -9.51
N ILE A 583 -8.90 13.06 -8.19
CA ILE A 583 -8.25 12.06 -7.32
C ILE A 583 -9.29 10.99 -6.98
N VAL A 584 -8.92 9.71 -7.04
CA VAL A 584 -9.80 8.57 -6.76
C VAL A 584 -9.19 7.74 -5.64
N GLN A 585 -9.98 7.45 -4.61
CA GLN A 585 -9.65 6.48 -3.58
C GLN A 585 -10.46 5.22 -3.85
N PHE A 586 -9.81 4.07 -3.72
CA PHE A 586 -10.38 2.78 -4.12
C PHE A 586 -9.91 1.69 -3.17
N ILE A 587 -10.86 0.98 -2.57
CA ILE A 587 -10.61 -0.23 -1.79
C ILE A 587 -11.30 -1.39 -2.50
N VAL A 588 -10.53 -2.40 -2.91
CA VAL A 588 -11.03 -3.65 -3.48
C VAL A 588 -11.01 -4.74 -2.41
N GLN A 589 -12.00 -5.65 -2.45
CA GLN A 589 -11.97 -6.89 -1.67
C GLN A 589 -11.80 -8.10 -2.60
N SER A 590 -10.62 -8.72 -2.55
CA SER A 590 -10.32 -9.93 -3.34
C SER A 590 -10.97 -11.17 -2.74
N LEU A 591 -11.99 -11.71 -3.42
CA LEU A 591 -12.68 -12.95 -3.06
C LEU A 591 -11.88 -14.18 -3.54
N GLN A 592 -11.14 -14.83 -2.64
CA GLN A 592 -10.19 -15.89 -3.02
C GLN A 592 -10.82 -17.25 -3.44
N ASN A 593 -12.15 -17.42 -3.35
CA ASN A 593 -12.83 -18.61 -3.87
C ASN A 593 -14.20 -18.25 -4.48
N PRO A 594 -14.56 -18.75 -5.67
CA PRO A 594 -15.94 -18.78 -6.12
C PRO A 594 -16.73 -19.87 -5.36
N ILE A 595 -17.97 -19.58 -5.00
CA ILE A 595 -18.86 -20.54 -4.32
C ILE A 595 -19.85 -21.13 -5.32
N GLU A 596 -19.91 -22.46 -5.44
CA GLU A 596 -20.99 -23.15 -6.14
C GLU A 596 -22.32 -22.93 -5.40
N MET A 597 -23.37 -22.51 -6.11
CA MET A 597 -24.68 -22.20 -5.50
C MET A 597 -25.50 -23.45 -5.13
N GLY A 598 -25.02 -24.21 -4.14
CA GLY A 598 -25.78 -25.26 -3.47
C GLY A 598 -26.89 -24.67 -2.58
N ARG A 599 -28.15 -24.69 -3.05
CA ARG A 599 -29.31 -24.18 -2.30
C ARG A 599 -29.45 -24.81 -0.91
N LYS A 600 -29.18 -24.04 0.15
CA LYS A 600 -29.76 -24.22 1.48
C LYS A 600 -30.13 -22.88 2.11
N TYR A 601 -31.41 -22.68 2.37
CA TYR A 601 -31.88 -21.66 3.30
C TYR A 601 -31.50 -22.09 4.72
N GLY A 602 -30.73 -21.26 5.44
CA GLY A 602 -30.30 -21.50 6.81
C GLY A 602 -29.61 -20.26 7.37
N LYS A 603 -29.80 -19.98 8.68
CA LYS A 603 -29.23 -18.80 9.33
C LYS A 603 -27.75 -19.00 9.67
N GLU A 604 -26.85 -18.60 8.77
CA GLU A 604 -25.43 -18.40 9.07
C GLU A 604 -24.85 -17.33 8.13
N THR A 605 -24.75 -16.09 8.62
CA THR A 605 -24.22 -14.94 7.86
C THR A 605 -22.70 -14.92 7.92
N ASN A 606 -22.07 -15.90 7.26
CA ASN A 606 -20.62 -16.00 7.16
C ASN A 606 -20.07 -14.92 6.21
N VAL A 607 -19.76 -13.74 6.79
CA VAL A 607 -19.09 -12.64 6.08
C VAL A 607 -17.71 -13.11 5.62
N PHE A 608 -17.42 -12.93 4.33
CA PHE A 608 -16.14 -13.36 3.75
C PHE A 608 -15.04 -12.33 4.03
N HIS A 609 -13.89 -12.76 4.54
CA HIS A 609 -12.73 -11.89 4.74
C HIS A 609 -11.77 -11.99 3.54
N GLY A 610 -11.70 -10.94 2.72
CA GLY A 610 -10.67 -10.75 1.69
C GLY A 610 -9.77 -9.54 1.97
N THR A 611 -8.68 -9.39 1.22
CA THR A 611 -7.63 -8.36 1.44
C THR A 611 -7.95 -7.01 0.77
N LEU A 612 -7.52 -5.89 1.37
CA LEU A 612 -7.89 -4.47 1.10
C LEU A 612 -6.62 -3.56 1.00
N THR A 613 -6.58 -2.42 0.26
CA THR A 613 -5.32 -1.93 -0.40
C THR A 613 -5.04 -0.38 -0.62
N ALA A 614 -3.90 0.25 -0.19
CA ALA A 614 -3.30 1.58 -0.65
C ALA A 614 -1.88 2.01 -0.06
N LEU A 615 -0.92 2.75 -0.69
CA LEU A 615 0.43 3.16 -0.10
C LEU A 615 1.23 4.35 -0.78
N ASN A 616 2.31 4.89 -0.16
CA ASN A 616 3.26 6.00 -0.54
C ASN A 616 4.73 5.74 -0.06
N ILE A 617 5.81 6.21 -0.75
CA ILE A 617 7.26 6.02 -0.42
C ILE A 617 8.15 7.25 -0.83
N PRO A 618 9.16 7.71 -0.03
CA PRO A 618 10.03 8.85 -0.40
C PRO A 618 11.27 8.47 -1.23
N THR A 619 11.65 9.34 -2.19
CA THR A 619 12.86 9.23 -3.03
C THR A 619 13.97 10.21 -2.61
N ASN A 620 13.67 11.52 -2.58
CA ASN A 620 14.65 12.60 -2.41
C ASN A 620 14.96 12.96 -0.94
N HIS A 621 16.19 13.41 -0.66
CA HIS A 621 16.54 14.11 0.58
C HIS A 621 16.21 15.61 0.44
N SER A 622 15.97 16.32 1.54
CA SER A 622 15.69 17.77 1.53
C SER A 622 16.96 18.62 1.52
N ASP A 623 16.89 19.86 1.05
CA ASP A 623 18.04 20.78 0.98
C ASP A 623 18.72 21.00 2.33
N GLU A 624 17.95 21.01 3.44
CA GLU A 624 18.46 21.06 4.81
C GLU A 624 19.36 19.87 5.16
N ILE A 625 18.97 18.66 4.71
CA ILE A 625 19.73 17.43 4.88
C ILE A 625 20.97 17.43 3.97
N LEU A 626 20.86 17.95 2.75
CA LEU A 626 22.00 18.07 1.83
C LEU A 626 23.04 19.05 2.37
N ALA A 627 22.63 20.24 2.84
CA ALA A 627 23.53 21.22 3.44
C ALA A 627 24.20 20.72 4.72
N ALA A 628 23.44 20.01 5.58
CA ALA A 628 24.02 19.36 6.78
C ALA A 628 25.05 18.28 6.41
N ALA A 629 24.81 17.51 5.35
CA ALA A 629 25.76 16.53 4.84
C ALA A 629 27.03 17.15 4.25
N GLU A 630 26.94 18.31 3.57
CA GLU A 630 28.11 19.03 3.06
C GLU A 630 28.94 19.65 4.21
N SER A 631 28.30 20.26 5.22
CA SER A 631 28.99 20.79 6.40
C SER A 631 29.77 19.69 7.16
N LEU A 632 29.19 18.48 7.29
CA LEU A 632 29.89 17.34 7.89
C LEU A 632 31.13 16.90 7.08
N LEU A 633 31.13 17.02 5.76
CA LEU A 633 32.31 16.71 4.94
C LEU A 633 33.42 17.76 5.08
N SER A 634 33.08 19.01 5.38
CA SER A 634 34.07 20.11 5.52
C SER A 634 34.60 20.33 6.94
N GLU A 635 33.80 20.07 7.99
CA GLU A 635 34.08 20.57 9.35
C GLU A 635 34.11 19.48 10.45
N SER A 636 33.85 18.20 10.16
CA SER A 636 33.79 17.15 11.19
C SER A 636 35.15 16.84 11.83
N SER A 637 35.27 17.03 13.15
CA SER A 637 36.34 16.45 13.97
C SER A 637 36.05 14.98 14.30
N ASP A 638 37.02 14.09 14.14
CA ASP A 638 36.85 12.67 14.41
C ASP A 638 37.10 12.34 15.89
N LEU A 639 36.04 12.14 16.66
CA LEU A 639 36.07 11.85 18.10
C LEU A 639 36.91 10.60 18.47
N ASP A 640 37.15 9.71 17.51
CA ASP A 640 37.92 8.49 17.72
C ASP A 640 39.38 8.59 17.22
N GLU A 641 39.82 9.71 16.63
CA GLU A 641 41.12 9.86 15.96
C GLU A 641 42.31 9.33 16.78
N MET A 642 42.47 9.79 18.03
CA MET A 642 43.53 9.36 18.95
C MET A 642 43.42 7.88 19.38
N ASN A 643 42.24 7.28 19.22
CA ASN A 643 41.93 5.89 19.56
C ASN A 643 41.94 4.96 18.33
N ARG A 644 42.12 5.49 17.11
CA ARG A 644 42.19 4.69 15.89
C ARG A 644 43.55 4.02 15.77
N LYS A 645 43.54 2.70 15.74
CA LYS A 645 44.72 1.89 15.44
C LYS A 645 45.08 2.00 13.96
N ASP A 646 46.32 2.35 13.67
CA ASP A 646 46.87 2.24 12.31
C ASP A 646 46.94 0.76 11.90
N LEU A 647 46.23 0.43 10.83
CA LEU A 647 46.25 -0.86 10.14
C LEU A 647 46.55 -0.67 8.63
N THR A 648 47.07 0.49 8.23
CA THR A 648 47.40 0.84 6.82
C THR A 648 48.55 0.01 6.23
N TYR A 649 49.31 -0.68 7.09
CA TYR A 649 50.33 -1.66 6.71
C TYR A 649 49.75 -3.01 6.26
N LEU A 650 48.46 -3.28 6.52
CA LEU A 650 47.79 -4.50 6.05
C LEU A 650 47.42 -4.37 4.56
N LYS A 651 47.46 -5.50 3.87
CA LYS A 651 46.95 -5.64 2.50
C LYS A 651 45.44 -5.87 2.56
N VAL A 652 44.66 -4.85 2.17
CA VAL A 652 43.22 -4.78 2.38
C VAL A 652 42.48 -5.00 1.06
N TYR A 653 41.55 -5.96 1.05
CA TYR A 653 40.72 -6.33 -0.09
C TYR A 653 39.26 -5.98 0.20
N ALA A 654 38.69 -4.99 -0.48
CA ALA A 654 37.24 -4.81 -0.58
C ALA A 654 36.75 -5.68 -1.75
N ILE A 655 35.71 -6.49 -1.54
CA ILE A 655 35.22 -7.45 -2.53
C ILE A 655 33.69 -7.43 -2.56
N ASP A 656 33.09 -6.86 -3.62
CA ASP A 656 31.65 -6.89 -3.86
C ASP A 656 31.37 -7.05 -5.38
N VAL A 657 30.39 -6.35 -5.95
CA VAL A 657 30.16 -6.25 -7.41
C VAL A 657 30.79 -4.98 -8.01
N ASP A 658 30.92 -4.92 -9.34
CA ASP A 658 31.40 -3.72 -10.06
C ASP A 658 30.54 -2.48 -9.76
N GLU A 659 29.22 -2.64 -9.65
CA GLU A 659 28.25 -1.54 -9.50
C GLU A 659 27.99 -1.15 -8.03
N ALA A 660 28.90 -1.50 -7.10
CA ALA A 660 28.71 -1.30 -5.66
C ALA A 660 28.87 0.18 -5.24
N ALA A 661 27.77 0.93 -5.29
CA ALA A 661 27.70 2.35 -4.89
C ALA A 661 28.04 2.62 -3.41
N GLU A 662 27.84 1.65 -2.52
CA GLU A 662 28.06 1.74 -1.07
C GLU A 662 28.87 0.51 -0.60
N LEU A 663 30.18 0.65 -0.41
CA LEU A 663 31.09 -0.39 0.08
C LEU A 663 31.35 -0.21 1.58
N ASP A 664 30.65 -1.01 2.38
CA ASP A 664 30.78 -0.98 3.84
C ASP A 664 31.94 -1.81 4.40
N ASP A 665 32.47 -2.79 3.67
CA ASP A 665 33.37 -3.81 4.26
C ASP A 665 34.58 -4.19 3.40
N ALA A 666 35.65 -4.61 4.08
CA ALA A 666 36.92 -5.03 3.50
C ALA A 666 37.68 -5.98 4.43
N LEU A 667 38.62 -6.74 3.87
CA LEU A 667 39.24 -7.90 4.50
C LEU A 667 40.77 -7.89 4.42
N SER A 668 41.43 -8.38 5.47
CA SER A 668 42.86 -8.67 5.50
C SER A 668 43.15 -9.96 6.27
N ALA A 669 44.26 -10.64 5.96
CA ALA A 669 44.72 -11.78 6.75
C ALA A 669 46.24 -11.93 6.77
N THR A 670 46.73 -12.66 7.76
CA THR A 670 48.12 -13.11 7.85
C THR A 670 48.21 -14.45 8.57
N ARG A 671 49.37 -15.11 8.49
CA ARG A 671 49.67 -16.33 9.26
C ARG A 671 50.64 -16.00 10.38
N LEU A 672 50.33 -16.47 11.59
CA LEU A 672 51.16 -16.31 12.77
C LEU A 672 52.32 -17.33 12.78
N GLN A 673 53.33 -17.09 13.62
CA GLN A 673 54.51 -17.97 13.74
C GLN A 673 54.16 -19.39 14.20
N ASP A 674 53.04 -19.57 14.93
CA ASP A 674 52.49 -20.86 15.35
C ASP A 674 51.62 -21.54 14.27
N GLY A 675 51.54 -20.97 13.07
CA GLY A 675 50.77 -21.47 11.94
C GLY A 675 49.28 -21.09 11.94
N ARG A 676 48.73 -20.54 13.05
CA ARG A 676 47.35 -20.06 13.12
C ARG A 676 47.13 -18.91 12.14
N ILE A 677 45.90 -18.79 11.64
CA ILE A 677 45.50 -17.67 10.77
C ILE A 677 44.90 -16.57 11.64
N ARG A 678 45.35 -15.33 11.41
CA ARG A 678 44.68 -14.12 11.90
C ARG A 678 44.02 -13.41 10.73
N VAL A 679 42.72 -13.14 10.84
CA VAL A 679 41.96 -12.31 9.90
C VAL A 679 41.55 -10.99 10.54
N TRP A 680 41.29 -10.00 9.72
CA TRP A 680 40.63 -8.75 10.06
C TRP A 680 39.44 -8.55 9.13
N ILE A 681 38.30 -8.21 9.71
CA ILE A 681 37.13 -7.67 9.00
C ILE A 681 37.05 -6.20 9.36
N HIS A 682 37.24 -5.35 8.37
CA HIS A 682 37.15 -3.90 8.49
C HIS A 682 35.75 -3.49 8.03
N VAL A 683 35.04 -2.72 8.84
CA VAL A 683 33.73 -2.15 8.48
C VAL A 683 33.82 -0.62 8.53
N ALA A 684 33.31 0.06 7.50
CA ALA A 684 33.23 1.49 7.40
C ALA A 684 32.58 2.13 8.63
N ASP A 685 33.05 3.32 9.00
CA ASP A 685 32.65 4.01 10.22
C ASP A 685 31.88 5.31 9.93
N PRO A 686 30.60 5.24 9.54
CA PRO A 686 29.77 6.42 9.30
C PRO A 686 29.52 7.26 10.56
N THR A 687 29.70 6.67 11.75
CA THR A 687 29.56 7.36 13.04
C THR A 687 30.72 8.33 13.33
N ARG A 688 31.73 8.41 12.45
CA ARG A 688 32.67 9.55 12.41
C ARG A 688 31.96 10.87 12.07
N TYR A 689 30.91 10.81 11.26
CA TYR A 689 30.18 12.00 10.76
C TYR A 689 28.78 12.13 11.39
N VAL A 690 28.13 11.01 11.68
CA VAL A 690 26.73 10.99 12.12
C VAL A 690 26.66 10.69 13.61
N GLU A 691 26.14 11.64 14.38
CA GLU A 691 25.87 11.49 15.81
C GLU A 691 24.43 11.01 16.08
N PRO A 692 24.20 10.18 17.13
CA PRO A 692 22.86 9.80 17.56
C PRO A 692 21.93 11.00 17.79
N GLY A 693 20.77 11.01 17.13
CA GLY A 693 19.81 12.10 17.23
C GLY A 693 20.16 13.37 16.43
N SER A 694 21.25 13.39 15.66
CA SER A 694 21.51 14.42 14.65
C SER A 694 20.41 14.46 13.57
N ILE A 695 20.38 15.50 12.73
CA ILE A 695 19.39 15.59 11.65
C ILE A 695 19.60 14.49 10.60
N ILE A 696 20.87 14.15 10.31
CA ILE A 696 21.25 13.08 9.39
C ILE A 696 20.89 11.70 9.95
N ASP A 697 21.09 11.46 11.26
CA ASP A 697 20.66 10.24 11.94
C ASP A 697 19.14 10.04 11.88
N LYS A 698 18.37 11.10 12.13
CA LYS A 698 16.90 11.07 12.05
C LYS A 698 16.39 10.76 10.64
N GLU A 699 17.03 11.28 9.60
CA GLU A 699 16.68 10.97 8.21
C GLU A 699 17.07 9.54 7.82
N ALA A 700 18.25 9.08 8.23
CA ALA A 700 18.67 7.70 8.06
C ALA A 700 17.73 6.71 8.78
N MET A 701 17.24 7.07 9.98
CA MET A 701 16.22 6.32 10.71
C MET A 701 14.87 6.31 9.97
N ARG A 702 14.47 7.44 9.37
CA ARG A 702 13.22 7.57 8.59
C ARG A 702 13.25 6.70 7.33
N ARG A 703 14.41 6.61 6.66
CA ARG A 703 14.64 5.77 5.47
C ARG A 703 14.84 4.29 5.83
N GLY A 704 15.60 4.02 6.90
CA GLY A 704 15.85 2.70 7.49
C GLY A 704 16.82 1.79 6.71
N THR A 705 16.89 1.95 5.39
CA THR A 705 17.78 1.22 4.47
C THR A 705 17.93 1.99 3.16
N SER A 706 19.04 1.82 2.45
CA SER A 706 19.16 2.23 1.04
C SER A 706 18.19 1.42 0.16
N VAL A 707 17.73 2.03 -0.93
CA VAL A 707 16.83 1.43 -1.93
C VAL A 707 17.61 1.16 -3.21
N PHE A 708 17.76 -0.12 -3.57
CA PHE A 708 18.40 -0.52 -4.83
C PHE A 708 17.33 -0.99 -5.83
N LEU A 709 17.11 -0.24 -6.91
CA LEU A 709 16.27 -0.65 -8.04
C LEU A 709 17.17 -0.89 -9.27
N PRO A 710 16.75 -1.72 -10.24
CA PRO A 710 17.46 -1.87 -11.51
C PRO A 710 17.72 -0.57 -12.28
N THR A 711 16.90 0.47 -12.05
CA THR A 711 16.95 1.76 -12.74
C THR A 711 17.67 2.87 -11.97
N ALA A 712 17.78 2.74 -10.64
CA ALA A 712 18.27 3.80 -9.75
C ALA A 712 18.57 3.27 -8.34
N THR A 713 19.55 3.87 -7.67
CA THR A 713 19.78 3.69 -6.23
C THR A 713 19.37 4.97 -5.49
N TYR A 714 18.61 4.84 -4.40
CA TYR A 714 18.29 5.94 -3.49
C TYR A 714 18.93 5.62 -2.13
N PRO A 715 20.09 6.21 -1.78
CA PRO A 715 20.82 5.82 -0.58
C PRO A 715 20.11 6.22 0.72
N MET A 716 20.52 5.61 1.84
CA MET A 716 20.01 5.94 3.17
C MET A 716 20.45 7.34 3.60
N PHE A 717 21.75 7.62 3.44
CA PHE A 717 22.34 8.95 3.64
C PHE A 717 22.33 9.78 2.33
N PRO A 718 22.59 11.09 2.37
CA PRO A 718 22.87 11.87 1.15
C PRO A 718 24.05 11.30 0.36
N GLU A 719 23.94 11.29 -0.96
CA GLU A 719 24.87 10.59 -1.86
C GLU A 719 26.33 10.99 -1.66
N LYS A 720 26.64 12.30 -1.62
CA LYS A 720 27.99 12.81 -1.32
C LYS A 720 28.54 12.29 0.01
N LEU A 721 27.74 12.32 1.07
CA LEU A 721 28.18 11.90 2.40
C LEU A 721 28.46 10.39 2.44
N ALA A 722 27.59 9.60 1.83
CA ALA A 722 27.79 8.16 1.67
C ALA A 722 29.06 7.87 0.85
N MET A 723 29.16 8.36 -0.39
CA MET A 723 30.21 8.02 -1.36
C MET A 723 31.56 8.69 -1.09
N GLU A 724 31.58 9.92 -0.57
CA GLU A 724 32.81 10.69 -0.37
C GLU A 724 33.32 10.70 1.08
N GLY A 725 32.42 10.60 2.07
CA GLY A 725 32.77 10.61 3.48
C GLY A 725 32.95 9.22 4.08
N MET A 726 31.96 8.35 3.86
CA MET A 726 31.81 7.07 4.59
C MET A 726 32.40 5.86 3.84
N ASN A 727 32.29 5.85 2.50
CA ASN A 727 32.65 4.74 1.63
C ASN A 727 34.15 4.35 1.69
N PHE A 728 34.44 3.06 1.53
CA PHE A 728 35.82 2.60 1.32
C PHE A 728 36.31 2.92 -0.10
N ARG A 729 37.49 3.54 -0.22
CA ARG A 729 38.08 3.99 -1.49
C ARG A 729 39.51 3.50 -1.65
N GLN A 730 39.81 2.87 -2.79
CA GLN A 730 41.13 2.29 -3.07
C GLN A 730 42.26 3.34 -2.98
N GLY A 731 43.34 2.98 -2.29
CA GLY A 731 44.54 3.82 -2.14
C GLY A 731 44.40 5.00 -1.18
N GLN A 732 43.22 5.25 -0.60
CA GLN A 732 42.97 6.33 0.35
C GLN A 732 42.97 5.84 1.80
N LEU A 733 43.08 6.77 2.76
CA LEU A 733 42.87 6.45 4.18
C LEU A 733 41.37 6.40 4.46
N CYS A 734 40.89 5.28 5.01
CA CYS A 734 39.49 5.09 5.36
C CYS A 734 39.33 4.75 6.85
N ASN A 735 38.28 5.28 7.45
CA ASN A 735 37.96 5.08 8.86
C ASN A 735 37.10 3.84 9.03
N ALA A 736 37.50 2.94 9.93
CA ALA A 736 36.85 1.65 10.10
C ALA A 736 36.75 1.22 11.56
N VAL A 737 35.70 0.48 11.90
CA VAL A 737 35.68 -0.42 13.06
C VAL A 737 36.22 -1.77 12.59
N SER A 738 37.37 -2.17 13.14
CA SER A 738 38.06 -3.42 12.78
C SER A 738 37.81 -4.51 13.80
N VAL A 739 37.29 -5.64 13.33
CA VAL A 739 37.18 -6.90 14.07
C VAL A 739 38.35 -7.80 13.67
N SER A 740 39.30 -8.04 14.58
CA SER A 740 40.39 -9.00 14.36
C SER A 740 40.09 -10.33 15.05
N VAL A 741 40.44 -11.44 14.40
CA VAL A 741 40.17 -12.80 14.89
C VAL A 741 41.35 -13.71 14.61
N ILE A 742 41.78 -14.51 15.60
CA ILE A 742 42.69 -15.64 15.41
C ILE A 742 41.87 -16.93 15.42
N LEU A 743 42.09 -17.79 14.44
CA LEU A 743 41.42 -19.07 14.32
C LEU A 743 42.28 -20.23 14.84
N HIS A 744 41.66 -21.17 15.54
CA HIS A 744 42.21 -22.50 15.76
C HIS A 744 42.16 -23.34 14.47
N SER A 745 42.88 -24.46 14.44
CA SER A 745 42.97 -25.37 13.28
C SER A 745 41.68 -26.14 12.97
N ASP A 746 40.70 -26.16 13.88
CA ASP A 746 39.35 -26.65 13.63
C ASP A 746 38.43 -25.57 13.00
N GLY A 747 38.88 -24.31 12.98
CA GLY A 747 38.11 -23.14 12.55
C GLY A 747 37.37 -22.41 13.68
N SER A 748 37.49 -22.82 14.95
CA SER A 748 36.94 -22.08 16.09
C SER A 748 37.71 -20.76 16.34
N ILE A 749 37.07 -19.84 17.07
CA ILE A 749 37.70 -18.57 17.48
C ILE A 749 38.61 -18.85 18.68
N ALA A 750 39.91 -18.57 18.54
CA ALA A 750 40.89 -18.65 19.61
C ALA A 750 40.94 -17.34 20.42
N GLU A 751 41.09 -16.23 19.70
CA GLU A 751 41.24 -14.88 20.25
C GLU A 751 40.51 -13.90 19.31
N TYR A 752 39.98 -12.81 19.84
CA TYR A 752 39.38 -11.74 19.02
C TYR A 752 39.64 -10.36 19.63
N SER A 753 39.55 -9.31 18.81
CA SER A 753 39.45 -7.92 19.28
C SER A 753 38.51 -7.11 18.39
N VAL A 754 37.90 -6.08 18.98
CA VAL A 754 37.13 -5.04 18.27
C VAL A 754 37.81 -3.72 18.59
N GLN A 755 38.15 -2.91 17.59
CA GLN A 755 38.92 -1.67 17.77
C GLN A 755 38.58 -0.64 16.67
N ASN A 756 38.56 0.64 17.01
CA ASN A 756 38.55 1.71 16.02
C ASN A 756 39.89 1.73 15.27
N SER A 757 39.87 2.09 13.99
CA SER A 757 41.06 1.98 13.12
C SER A 757 41.04 2.91 11.93
N ILE A 758 42.24 3.11 11.36
CA ILE A 758 42.46 3.65 10.02
C ILE A 758 43.05 2.53 9.16
N ILE A 759 42.49 2.34 7.97
CA ILE A 759 42.93 1.36 6.97
C ILE A 759 43.27 2.05 5.65
N LYS A 760 43.91 1.31 4.74
CA LYS A 760 44.17 1.76 3.36
C LYS A 760 43.74 0.66 2.37
N PRO A 761 42.49 0.67 1.86
CA PRO A 761 42.01 -0.31 0.89
C PRO A 761 43.01 -0.47 -0.27
N THR A 762 43.62 -1.65 -0.40
CA THR A 762 44.70 -1.91 -1.36
C THR A 762 44.12 -2.30 -2.71
N TYR A 763 43.09 -3.13 -2.70
CA TYR A 763 42.32 -3.53 -3.87
C TYR A 763 40.82 -3.44 -3.59
N MET A 764 40.09 -2.88 -4.56
CA MET A 764 38.67 -3.12 -4.78
C MET A 764 38.57 -4.16 -5.91
N LEU A 765 37.89 -5.28 -5.66
CA LEU A 765 37.77 -6.40 -6.59
C LEU A 765 36.30 -6.80 -6.74
N THR A 766 35.93 -7.35 -7.90
CA THR A 766 34.69 -8.10 -8.04
C THR A 766 34.83 -9.49 -7.44
N TYR A 767 33.71 -10.14 -7.13
CA TYR A 767 33.68 -11.57 -6.80
C TYR A 767 34.34 -12.46 -7.88
N ASP A 768 34.27 -12.08 -9.16
CA ASP A 768 34.86 -12.86 -10.24
C ASP A 768 36.36 -12.60 -10.39
N SER A 769 36.83 -11.34 -10.38
CA SER A 769 38.28 -11.05 -10.38
C SER A 769 38.99 -11.58 -9.12
N ALA A 770 38.34 -11.56 -7.95
CA ALA A 770 38.85 -12.21 -6.75
C ALA A 770 38.88 -13.75 -6.89
N THR A 771 37.92 -14.34 -7.61
CA THR A 771 37.90 -15.78 -7.91
C THR A 771 38.97 -16.15 -8.94
N GLU A 772 39.23 -15.32 -9.96
CA GLU A 772 40.34 -15.49 -10.89
C GLU A 772 41.69 -15.43 -10.16
N LEU A 773 41.90 -14.48 -9.25
CA LEU A 773 43.12 -14.41 -8.43
C LEU A 773 43.30 -15.64 -7.51
N LEU A 774 42.22 -16.30 -7.10
CA LEU A 774 42.26 -17.55 -6.31
C LEU A 774 42.53 -18.80 -7.17
N HIS A 775 42.22 -18.80 -8.47
CA HIS A 775 42.26 -20.00 -9.32
C HIS A 775 43.25 -19.96 -10.49
N LEU A 776 43.51 -18.79 -11.10
CA LEU A 776 44.24 -18.67 -12.36
C LEU A 776 45.67 -18.12 -12.16
N ASN A 777 46.61 -19.07 -12.08
CA ASN A 777 48.03 -18.93 -12.44
C ASN A 777 48.98 -18.01 -11.63
N ARG A 778 48.57 -17.25 -10.60
CA ARG A 778 49.53 -16.59 -9.67
C ARG A 778 49.15 -16.57 -8.18
N PRO A 779 48.87 -17.73 -7.53
CA PRO A 779 48.62 -17.79 -6.09
C PRO A 779 49.82 -17.36 -5.20
N GLU A 780 51.01 -17.19 -5.78
CA GLU A 780 52.21 -16.68 -5.11
C GLU A 780 52.28 -15.14 -5.04
N LYS A 781 51.49 -14.40 -5.82
CA LYS A 781 51.44 -12.92 -5.77
C LYS A 781 50.60 -12.38 -4.62
N GLU A 782 49.49 -13.07 -4.33
CA GLU A 782 48.43 -12.61 -3.41
C GLU A 782 48.24 -13.60 -2.24
N PRO A 783 49.29 -13.86 -1.43
CA PRO A 783 49.21 -14.86 -0.36
C PRO A 783 48.18 -14.50 0.72
N GLU A 784 47.91 -13.23 0.96
CA GLU A 784 46.91 -12.76 1.94
C GLU A 784 45.48 -13.13 1.52
N LEU A 785 45.14 -12.98 0.23
CA LEU A 785 43.83 -13.39 -0.32
C LEU A 785 43.64 -14.91 -0.24
N LYS A 786 44.71 -15.68 -0.46
CA LYS A 786 44.69 -17.13 -0.25
C LYS A 786 44.45 -17.49 1.23
N ILE A 787 45.11 -16.79 2.16
CA ILE A 787 44.93 -17.01 3.61
C ILE A 787 43.49 -16.65 4.04
N LEU A 788 42.87 -15.62 3.46
CA LEU A 788 41.44 -15.33 3.65
C LEU A 788 40.54 -16.48 3.17
N SER A 789 40.83 -17.06 2.00
CA SER A 789 40.09 -18.21 1.48
C SER A 789 40.24 -19.47 2.35
N GLU A 790 41.44 -19.72 2.88
CA GLU A 790 41.69 -20.79 3.86
C GLU A 790 40.92 -20.56 5.18
N ALA A 791 40.90 -19.31 5.67
CA ALA A 791 40.13 -18.94 6.87
C ALA A 791 38.62 -19.14 6.67
N ALA A 792 38.08 -18.76 5.51
CA ALA A 792 36.69 -18.98 5.16
C ALA A 792 36.34 -20.48 5.10
N ALA A 793 37.19 -21.30 4.48
CA ALA A 793 37.01 -22.75 4.44
C ALA A 793 37.00 -23.39 5.85
N LEU A 794 37.88 -22.93 6.75
CA LEU A 794 37.89 -23.34 8.16
C LEU A 794 36.62 -22.89 8.90
N ARG A 795 36.21 -21.62 8.76
CA ARG A 795 34.96 -21.11 9.37
C ARG A 795 33.76 -21.91 8.91
N LEU A 796 33.61 -22.14 7.60
CA LEU A 796 32.47 -22.88 7.06
C LEU A 796 32.43 -24.33 7.58
N LYS A 797 33.59 -25.03 7.58
CA LYS A 797 33.72 -26.38 8.13
C LYS A 797 33.26 -26.43 9.59
N TRP A 798 33.73 -25.50 10.42
CA TRP A 798 33.34 -25.38 11.82
C TRP A 798 31.84 -25.10 11.98
N ARG A 799 31.28 -24.16 11.20
CA ARG A 799 29.84 -23.81 11.27
C ARG A 799 28.96 -25.00 10.87
N ARG A 800 29.33 -25.76 9.82
CA ARG A 800 28.65 -27.01 9.43
C ARG A 800 28.61 -28.02 10.58
N GLN A 801 29.71 -28.21 11.31
CA GLN A 801 29.77 -29.09 12.49
C GLN A 801 28.84 -28.64 13.64
N HIS A 802 28.49 -27.35 13.70
CA HIS A 802 27.57 -26.77 14.69
C HIS A 802 26.11 -26.67 14.19
N GLY A 803 25.80 -27.32 13.06
CA GLY A 803 24.45 -27.41 12.49
C GLY A 803 24.08 -26.29 11.51
N ALA A 804 25.06 -25.54 11.00
CA ALA A 804 24.82 -24.54 9.97
C ALA A 804 24.32 -25.16 8.66
N ILE A 805 23.58 -24.35 7.91
CA ILE A 805 22.84 -24.73 6.71
C ILE A 805 23.27 -23.82 5.57
N GLU A 806 23.91 -24.38 4.55
CA GLU A 806 24.13 -23.71 3.27
C GLU A 806 22.93 -23.95 2.35
N THR A 807 22.51 -22.89 1.66
CA THR A 807 21.43 -22.94 0.66
C THR A 807 21.82 -22.18 -0.61
N PRO A 808 22.91 -22.56 -1.31
CA PRO A 808 23.42 -21.83 -2.46
C PRO A 808 22.40 -21.77 -3.60
N THR A 809 21.95 -20.56 -3.90
CA THR A 809 21.09 -20.23 -5.04
C THR A 809 21.87 -19.57 -6.18
N LEU A 810 21.21 -19.50 -7.34
CA LEU A 810 21.53 -18.54 -8.38
C LEU A 810 20.58 -17.36 -8.18
N ASP A 811 21.12 -16.17 -7.92
CA ASP A 811 20.33 -14.97 -7.66
C ASP A 811 20.41 -14.02 -8.87
N PRO A 812 19.30 -13.40 -9.31
CA PRO A 812 19.31 -12.52 -10.47
C PRO A 812 19.68 -11.09 -10.08
N ARG A 813 20.56 -10.45 -10.86
CA ARG A 813 20.76 -8.99 -10.84
C ARG A 813 20.57 -8.43 -12.23
N ILE A 814 19.80 -7.35 -12.34
CA ILE A 814 19.66 -6.61 -13.61
C ILE A 814 19.87 -5.12 -13.36
N THR A 815 20.65 -4.48 -14.20
CA THR A 815 20.76 -3.01 -14.30
C THR A 815 20.18 -2.54 -15.62
N VAL A 816 19.53 -1.39 -15.60
CA VAL A 816 18.81 -0.78 -16.72
C VAL A 816 19.42 0.58 -17.00
N VAL A 817 20.20 0.66 -18.08
CA VAL A 817 20.84 1.89 -18.53
C VAL A 817 19.85 2.66 -19.40
N ASN A 818 19.75 3.97 -19.13
CA ASN A 818 18.77 4.89 -19.71
C ASN A 818 17.31 4.37 -19.61
N PRO A 819 16.74 4.23 -18.40
CA PRO A 819 15.39 3.68 -18.22
C PRO A 819 14.27 4.48 -18.90
N GLU A 820 14.53 5.75 -19.24
CA GLU A 820 13.62 6.65 -19.94
C GLU A 820 13.70 6.56 -21.48
N ASP A 821 14.71 5.88 -22.03
CA ASP A 821 14.80 5.64 -23.48
C ASP A 821 13.68 4.67 -23.92
N PRO A 822 13.14 4.77 -25.15
CA PRO A 822 12.16 3.79 -25.66
C PRO A 822 12.71 2.36 -25.71
N GLU A 823 14.01 2.21 -25.93
CA GLU A 823 14.74 0.95 -25.87
C GLU A 823 15.89 1.01 -24.84
N PRO A 824 15.59 0.88 -23.53
CA PRO A 824 16.61 0.89 -22.49
C PRO A 824 17.53 -0.33 -22.64
N THR A 825 18.79 -0.19 -22.22
CA THR A 825 19.78 -1.26 -22.31
C THR A 825 19.84 -2.06 -21.01
N PHE A 826 19.87 -3.40 -21.12
CA PHE A 826 19.81 -4.32 -19.98
C PHE A 826 21.14 -5.05 -19.79
N ASN A 827 21.72 -4.97 -18.59
CA ASN A 827 22.79 -5.87 -18.19
C ASN A 827 22.21 -6.84 -17.16
N LEU A 828 21.98 -8.10 -17.56
CA LEU A 828 21.51 -9.17 -16.68
C LEU A 828 22.68 -10.08 -16.29
N TYR A 829 22.87 -10.24 -14.98
CA TYR A 829 23.88 -11.09 -14.37
C TYR A 829 23.20 -12.13 -13.47
N VAL A 830 23.83 -13.30 -13.33
CA VAL A 830 23.35 -14.38 -12.46
C VAL A 830 24.41 -14.65 -11.41
N GLU A 831 24.20 -14.16 -10.19
CA GLU A 831 25.12 -14.36 -9.08
C GLU A 831 25.00 -15.78 -8.54
N ASN A 832 26.04 -16.60 -8.77
CA ASN A 832 26.15 -17.91 -8.15
C ASN A 832 26.64 -17.76 -6.69
N GLN A 833 25.80 -18.07 -5.70
CA GLN A 833 26.20 -18.03 -4.28
C GLN A 833 27.32 -19.04 -3.93
N ALA A 834 27.58 -20.04 -4.79
CA ALA A 834 28.70 -20.96 -4.62
C ALA A 834 30.05 -20.41 -5.13
N ASN A 835 30.09 -19.18 -5.70
CA ASN A 835 31.32 -18.49 -6.10
C ASN A 835 32.32 -18.45 -4.91
N PRO A 836 33.59 -18.84 -5.10
CA PRO A 836 34.59 -18.91 -4.02
C PRO A 836 34.81 -17.60 -3.27
N ALA A 837 34.92 -16.46 -3.97
CA ALA A 837 35.08 -15.15 -3.33
C ALA A 837 33.81 -14.70 -2.61
N LYS A 838 32.61 -14.94 -3.18
CA LYS A 838 31.34 -14.61 -2.53
C LYS A 838 31.12 -15.43 -1.26
N ARG A 839 31.54 -16.70 -1.25
CA ARG A 839 31.61 -17.54 -0.04
C ARG A 839 32.63 -16.99 0.96
N LEU A 840 33.82 -16.58 0.52
CA LEU A 840 34.87 -16.00 1.36
C LEU A 840 34.35 -14.77 2.13
N VAL A 841 33.78 -13.79 1.42
CA VAL A 841 33.18 -12.60 2.02
C VAL A 841 32.05 -13.00 2.98
N THR A 842 31.15 -13.88 2.55
CA THR A 842 30.03 -14.35 3.39
C THR A 842 30.50 -14.95 4.72
N GLU A 843 31.52 -15.82 4.73
CA GLU A 843 32.07 -16.38 5.97
C GLU A 843 32.70 -15.33 6.87
N MET A 844 33.35 -14.32 6.30
CA MET A 844 33.96 -13.23 7.07
C MET A 844 32.89 -12.31 7.68
N MET A 845 31.81 -12.00 6.95
CA MET A 845 30.68 -11.23 7.50
C MET A 845 29.95 -12.00 8.61
N ILE A 846 29.75 -13.31 8.44
CA ILE A 846 29.19 -14.18 9.49
C ILE A 846 30.10 -14.23 10.72
N LEU A 847 31.43 -14.32 10.52
CA LEU A 847 32.41 -14.28 11.61
C LEU A 847 32.40 -12.92 12.34
N CYS A 848 32.38 -11.81 11.61
CA CYS A 848 32.29 -10.47 12.20
C CYS A 848 31.04 -10.34 13.09
N GLY A 849 29.86 -10.70 12.56
CA GLY A 849 28.62 -10.66 13.33
C GLY A 849 28.56 -11.65 14.51
N GLN A 850 29.27 -12.78 14.44
CA GLN A 850 29.47 -13.68 15.59
C GLN A 850 30.33 -12.99 16.67
N VAL A 851 31.43 -12.35 16.29
CA VAL A 851 32.34 -11.68 17.23
C VAL A 851 31.67 -10.47 17.88
N ILE A 852 30.95 -9.65 17.12
CA ILE A 852 30.18 -8.52 17.68
C ILE A 852 29.09 -9.01 18.65
N ALA A 853 28.39 -10.11 18.33
CA ALA A 853 27.45 -10.74 19.27
C ALA A 853 28.14 -11.27 20.54
N THR A 854 29.34 -11.84 20.41
CA THR A 854 30.14 -12.34 21.53
C THR A 854 30.62 -11.18 22.41
N PHE A 855 31.21 -10.15 21.81
CA PHE A 855 31.67 -8.93 22.45
C PHE A 855 30.56 -8.20 23.19
N GLY A 856 29.40 -8.02 22.56
CA GLY A 856 28.24 -7.42 23.21
C GLY A 856 27.75 -8.23 24.41
N SER A 857 27.68 -9.56 24.27
CA SER A 857 27.27 -10.43 25.37
C SER A 857 28.27 -10.47 26.53
N SER A 858 29.58 -10.41 26.25
CA SER A 858 30.62 -10.38 27.28
C SER A 858 30.66 -9.05 28.04
N ASN A 859 30.23 -7.95 27.42
CA ASN A 859 30.24 -6.61 27.99
C ASN A 859 28.83 -6.08 28.34
N ASN A 860 27.82 -6.96 28.34
CA ASN A 860 26.41 -6.63 28.66
C ASN A 860 25.83 -5.47 27.82
N LEU A 861 26.21 -5.36 26.55
CA LEU A 861 25.73 -4.33 25.63
C LEU A 861 24.40 -4.73 24.99
N ALA A 862 23.47 -3.77 24.96
CA ALA A 862 22.25 -3.90 24.17
C ALA A 862 22.56 -3.73 22.68
N LEU A 863 22.29 -4.75 21.86
CA LEU A 863 22.56 -4.82 20.42
C LEU A 863 21.40 -5.55 19.71
N PRO A 864 21.19 -5.39 18.39
CA PRO A 864 20.17 -6.14 17.65
C PRO A 864 20.60 -7.61 17.43
N TYR A 865 20.54 -8.43 18.47
CA TYR A 865 20.92 -9.85 18.42
C TYR A 865 19.91 -10.64 17.59
N ARG A 866 20.32 -11.04 16.39
CA ARG A 866 19.50 -11.83 15.46
C ARG A 866 19.69 -13.32 15.73
N GLY A 867 18.57 -14.03 15.80
CA GLY A 867 18.55 -15.49 15.85
C GLY A 867 17.49 -16.09 14.94
N GLN A 868 17.53 -17.41 14.81
CA GLN A 868 16.56 -18.18 14.05
C GLN A 868 16.40 -19.53 14.75
N PRO A 869 15.18 -19.91 15.19
CA PRO A 869 14.97 -21.21 15.83
C PRO A 869 15.25 -22.36 14.85
N GLN A 870 15.76 -23.48 15.36
CA GLN A 870 15.95 -24.71 14.58
C GLN A 870 14.63 -25.12 13.91
N SER A 871 14.67 -25.67 12.69
CA SER A 871 13.49 -26.30 12.09
C SER A 871 13.10 -27.56 12.88
N ASN A 872 11.82 -27.92 12.82
CA ASN A 872 11.35 -29.23 13.31
C ASN A 872 11.67 -30.37 12.31
N ILE A 873 12.06 -30.04 11.07
CA ILE A 873 12.38 -31.00 10.02
C ILE A 873 13.91 -31.13 9.95
N ASP A 874 14.41 -32.36 10.05
CA ASP A 874 15.83 -32.65 9.81
C ASP A 874 16.17 -32.47 8.32
N ILE A 875 17.30 -31.81 8.06
CA ILE A 875 17.84 -31.53 6.74
C ILE A 875 18.22 -32.85 6.03
N SER A 876 18.56 -33.91 6.78
CA SER A 876 18.81 -35.25 6.25
C SER A 876 17.66 -35.79 5.40
N ALA A 877 16.40 -35.36 5.68
CA ALA A 877 15.23 -35.71 4.88
C ALA A 877 15.34 -35.27 3.41
N PHE A 878 16.13 -34.23 3.11
CA PHE A 878 16.35 -33.71 1.75
C PHE A 878 17.62 -34.25 1.08
N SER A 879 18.34 -35.19 1.70
CA SER A 879 19.53 -35.83 1.13
C SER A 879 19.28 -36.51 -0.23
N HIS A 880 18.06 -36.99 -0.46
CA HIS A 880 17.60 -37.60 -1.72
C HIS A 880 17.43 -36.60 -2.89
N LEU A 881 17.50 -35.29 -2.63
CA LEU A 881 17.45 -34.24 -3.65
C LEU A 881 18.88 -33.85 -4.10
N PRO A 882 19.11 -33.53 -5.39
CA PRO A 882 20.40 -33.06 -5.87
C PRO A 882 20.92 -31.81 -5.15
N GLU A 883 22.25 -31.73 -5.00
CA GLU A 883 22.95 -30.60 -4.39
C GLU A 883 22.68 -29.27 -5.13
N GLY A 884 22.98 -28.13 -4.50
CA GLY A 884 22.78 -26.82 -5.12
C GLY A 884 21.32 -26.32 -5.03
N PRO A 885 20.79 -25.61 -6.05
CA PRO A 885 19.52 -24.88 -5.93
C PRO A 885 18.29 -25.74 -5.62
N VAL A 886 18.26 -27.01 -6.05
CA VAL A 886 17.11 -27.93 -5.86
C VAL A 886 16.92 -28.25 -4.38
N ARG A 887 17.93 -28.87 -3.74
CA ARG A 887 17.90 -29.13 -2.30
C ARG A 887 17.80 -27.82 -1.49
N SER A 888 18.46 -26.75 -1.94
CA SER A 888 18.35 -25.43 -1.29
C SER A 888 16.92 -24.89 -1.26
N SER A 889 16.19 -24.97 -2.38
CA SER A 889 14.77 -24.55 -2.47
C SER A 889 13.88 -25.35 -1.53
N ALA A 890 14.15 -26.65 -1.33
CA ALA A 890 13.44 -27.48 -0.37
C ALA A 890 13.76 -27.14 1.10
N ILE A 891 15.05 -26.94 1.42
CA ILE A 891 15.52 -26.60 2.78
C ILE A 891 15.01 -25.21 3.22
N VAL A 892 15.11 -24.18 2.36
CA VAL A 892 14.64 -22.81 2.69
C VAL A 892 13.16 -22.83 3.08
N LYS A 893 12.34 -23.66 2.42
CA LYS A 893 10.90 -23.81 2.69
C LYS A 893 10.58 -24.48 4.05
N THR A 894 11.56 -25.02 4.78
CA THR A 894 11.39 -25.51 6.16
C THR A 894 12.00 -24.59 7.23
N MET A 895 12.68 -23.50 6.85
CA MET A 895 13.28 -22.57 7.80
C MET A 895 12.22 -21.76 8.53
N ARG A 896 12.44 -21.52 9.83
CA ARG A 896 11.58 -20.65 10.65
C ARG A 896 11.92 -19.18 10.43
N ALA A 897 10.97 -18.29 10.70
CA ALA A 897 11.23 -16.85 10.71
C ALA A 897 12.35 -16.49 11.71
N ALA A 898 13.23 -15.57 11.30
CA ALA A 898 14.23 -14.98 12.18
C ALA A 898 13.56 -14.07 13.24
N LYS A 899 14.25 -13.86 14.36
CA LYS A 899 13.85 -13.00 15.48
C LYS A 899 15.01 -12.09 15.87
N ILE A 900 14.70 -10.99 16.56
CA ILE A 900 15.68 -10.09 17.17
C ILE A 900 15.34 -9.96 18.65
N ASP A 901 16.35 -9.96 19.52
CA ASP A 901 16.29 -9.61 20.95
C ASP A 901 17.33 -8.51 21.16
N PHE A 902 17.01 -7.51 21.99
CA PHE A 902 17.87 -6.35 22.22
C PHE A 902 18.66 -6.41 23.54
N SER A 903 18.41 -7.46 24.35
CA SER A 903 19.00 -7.69 25.66
C SER A 903 20.10 -8.75 25.66
N LYS A 904 20.02 -9.77 24.78
CA LYS A 904 20.92 -10.93 24.82
C LYS A 904 20.99 -11.69 23.48
N PRO A 905 22.07 -12.45 23.23
CA PRO A 905 22.17 -13.36 22.09
C PRO A 905 21.02 -14.36 21.98
N ILE A 906 20.57 -14.60 20.75
CA ILE A 906 19.73 -15.74 20.36
C ILE A 906 20.52 -16.66 19.43
N ARG A 907 20.42 -17.98 19.60
CA ARG A 907 20.99 -18.95 18.64
C ARG A 907 20.44 -18.71 17.23
N HIS A 908 21.34 -18.67 16.24
CA HIS A 908 21.00 -18.59 14.82
C HIS A 908 21.23 -19.95 14.14
N ALA A 909 20.20 -20.78 14.11
CA ALA A 909 20.27 -22.18 13.67
C ALA A 909 20.98 -22.35 12.31
N SER A 910 20.48 -21.69 11.26
CA SER A 910 21.06 -21.74 9.90
C SER A 910 22.52 -21.29 9.80
N LEU A 911 23.00 -20.44 10.72
CA LEU A 911 24.39 -19.99 10.71
C LEU A 911 25.29 -20.89 11.59
N GLY A 912 24.73 -21.79 12.39
CA GLY A 912 25.47 -22.62 13.35
C GLY A 912 26.02 -21.81 14.53
N LEU A 913 25.42 -20.65 14.85
CA LEU A 913 25.95 -19.70 15.82
C LEU A 913 25.11 -19.62 17.11
N SER A 914 25.77 -19.43 18.25
CA SER A 914 25.13 -19.12 19.55
C SER A 914 24.54 -17.71 19.62
N GLY A 915 25.10 -16.77 18.85
CA GLY A 915 24.64 -15.39 18.71
C GLY A 915 25.15 -14.78 17.41
N TYR A 916 24.41 -13.81 16.88
CA TYR A 916 24.77 -13.08 15.65
C TYR A 916 24.20 -11.66 15.70
N VAL A 917 24.96 -10.67 15.28
CA VAL A 917 24.54 -9.26 15.12
C VAL A 917 24.91 -8.83 13.70
N GLN A 918 23.99 -8.17 12.98
CA GLN A 918 24.38 -7.49 11.74
C GLN A 918 25.10 -6.19 12.09
N PHE A 919 26.33 -6.07 11.62
CA PHE A 919 27.24 -4.96 11.92
C PHE A 919 27.98 -4.44 10.68
N THR A 920 27.90 -5.16 9.56
CA THR A 920 28.79 -5.01 8.40
C THR A 920 28.18 -4.21 7.26
N SER A 921 27.07 -3.51 7.48
CA SER A 921 26.55 -2.57 6.48
C SER A 921 25.92 -1.28 7.04
N PRO A 922 26.63 -0.50 7.87
CA PRO A 922 26.06 0.66 8.56
C PRO A 922 25.75 1.86 7.65
N ILE A 923 26.35 1.97 6.45
CA ILE A 923 26.03 3.04 5.48
C ILE A 923 24.63 2.79 4.88
N ARG A 924 24.31 1.53 4.57
CA ARG A 924 23.07 1.12 3.87
C ARG A 924 21.99 0.47 4.76
N ARG A 925 22.25 0.18 6.04
CA ARG A 925 21.28 -0.38 7.01
C ARG A 925 21.32 0.32 8.36
N TYR A 926 20.22 0.97 8.75
CA TYR A 926 20.15 1.71 10.03
C TYR A 926 20.29 0.81 11.27
N LEU A 927 19.88 -0.47 11.20
CA LEU A 927 20.05 -1.41 12.32
C LEU A 927 21.52 -1.77 12.57
N ASP A 928 22.38 -1.70 11.55
CA ASP A 928 23.82 -1.88 11.70
C ASP A 928 24.46 -0.62 12.31
N LEU A 929 24.01 0.58 11.88
CA LEU A 929 24.40 1.86 12.46
C LEU A 929 24.11 1.94 13.98
N LEU A 930 22.92 1.48 14.41
CA LEU A 930 22.58 1.35 15.83
C LEU A 930 23.55 0.44 16.59
N ALA A 931 24.02 -0.64 15.97
CA ALA A 931 25.02 -1.52 16.59
C ALA A 931 26.40 -0.85 16.67
N HIS A 932 26.79 -0.05 15.65
CA HIS A 932 28.01 0.76 15.68
C HIS A 932 28.02 1.77 16.83
N TYR A 933 26.94 2.54 17.02
CA TYR A 933 26.82 3.50 18.12
C TYR A 933 27.06 2.85 19.49
N GLN A 934 26.43 1.70 19.74
CA GLN A 934 26.51 0.98 21.01
C GLN A 934 27.91 0.39 21.25
N VAL A 935 28.55 -0.17 20.20
CA VAL A 935 29.91 -0.71 20.27
C VAL A 935 30.94 0.39 20.48
N LYS A 936 30.85 1.50 19.74
CA LYS A 936 31.86 2.58 19.78
C LYS A 936 31.79 3.43 21.05
N ALA A 937 30.60 3.70 21.59
CA ALA A 937 30.49 4.31 22.91
C ALA A 937 31.24 3.49 23.96
N PHE A 938 31.04 2.16 23.99
CA PHE A 938 31.79 1.27 24.87
C PHE A 938 33.31 1.29 24.60
N LEU A 939 33.75 1.32 23.34
CA LEU A 939 35.19 1.42 23.00
C LEU A 939 35.84 2.73 23.49
N ARG A 940 35.08 3.82 23.65
CA ARG A 940 35.55 5.08 24.27
C ARG A 940 35.40 5.10 25.80
N GLY A 941 34.79 4.08 26.41
CA GLY A 941 34.46 4.05 27.84
C GLY A 941 33.21 4.86 28.22
N GLU A 942 32.40 5.23 27.23
CA GLU A 942 31.15 5.97 27.40
C GLU A 942 29.97 5.04 27.75
N SER A 943 28.88 5.62 28.26
CA SER A 943 27.61 4.90 28.37
C SER A 943 26.98 4.72 26.98
N PRO A 944 26.46 3.53 26.61
CA PRO A 944 25.80 3.32 25.33
C PRO A 944 24.59 4.26 25.15
N PRO A 945 24.44 4.93 23.98
CA PRO A 945 23.41 5.96 23.77
C PRO A 945 21.96 5.44 23.79
N PHE A 946 21.74 4.13 23.66
CA PHE A 946 20.41 3.53 23.65
C PHE A 946 20.29 2.36 24.64
N SER A 947 19.20 2.36 25.41
CA SER A 947 18.74 1.16 26.13
C SER A 947 18.14 0.12 25.18
N ALA A 948 18.06 -1.13 25.62
CA ALA A 948 17.45 -2.22 24.83
C ALA A 948 16.00 -1.90 24.38
N GLY A 949 15.20 -1.25 25.22
CA GLY A 949 13.83 -0.85 24.88
C GLY A 949 13.75 0.30 23.85
N GLN A 950 14.72 1.22 23.85
CA GLN A 950 14.84 2.24 22.80
C GLN A 950 15.24 1.60 21.47
N LEU A 951 16.22 0.69 21.48
CA LEU A 951 16.61 -0.06 20.28
C LEU A 951 15.45 -0.89 19.72
N GLU A 952 14.66 -1.55 20.58
CA GLU A 952 13.48 -2.30 20.16
C GLU A 952 12.40 -1.41 19.54
N GLY A 953 12.10 -0.26 20.15
CA GLY A 953 11.14 0.71 19.62
C GLY A 953 11.55 1.27 18.25
N ILE A 954 12.80 1.72 18.14
CA ILE A 954 13.37 2.22 16.88
C ILE A 954 13.39 1.11 15.82
N ALA A 955 13.81 -0.11 16.18
CA ALA A 955 13.84 -1.23 15.26
C ALA A 955 12.43 -1.65 14.79
N SER A 956 11.40 -1.52 15.63
CA SER A 956 10.01 -1.78 15.23
C SER A 956 9.56 -0.81 14.12
N MET A 957 9.90 0.48 14.24
CA MET A 957 9.65 1.49 13.20
C MET A 957 10.45 1.19 11.92
N VAL A 958 11.76 1.00 12.03
CA VAL A 958 12.66 0.75 10.90
C VAL A 958 12.28 -0.54 10.15
N ASN A 959 11.94 -1.63 10.85
CA ASN A 959 11.53 -2.88 10.21
C ASN A 959 10.22 -2.78 9.41
N LYS A 960 9.32 -1.82 9.72
CA LYS A 960 8.15 -1.52 8.88
C LYS A 960 8.62 -0.98 7.52
N GLN A 961 9.50 0.03 7.53
CA GLN A 961 10.02 0.66 6.31
C GLN A 961 10.91 -0.28 5.50
N VAL A 962 11.83 -1.01 6.14
CA VAL A 962 12.68 -2.03 5.50
C VAL A 962 11.84 -3.12 4.82
N ARG A 963 10.68 -3.50 5.38
CA ARG A 963 9.77 -4.47 4.73
C ARG A 963 9.14 -3.89 3.45
N VAL A 964 8.74 -2.62 3.48
CA VAL A 964 8.26 -1.91 2.28
C VAL A 964 9.39 -1.84 1.25
N VAL A 965 10.59 -1.38 1.62
CA VAL A 965 11.74 -1.28 0.72
C VAL A 965 12.16 -2.62 0.12
N ARG A 966 12.20 -3.72 0.90
CA ARG A 966 12.58 -5.04 0.37
C ARG A 966 11.61 -5.53 -0.72
N ASN A 967 10.32 -5.32 -0.51
CA ASN A 967 9.29 -5.70 -1.47
C ASN A 967 9.28 -4.74 -2.68
N LEU A 968 9.55 -3.45 -2.46
CA LEU A 968 9.77 -2.40 -3.46
C LEU A 968 10.92 -2.78 -4.41
N CYS A 969 12.12 -3.06 -3.90
CA CYS A 969 13.26 -3.50 -4.70
C CYS A 969 12.95 -4.77 -5.51
N SER A 970 12.40 -5.81 -4.86
CA SER A 970 12.23 -7.11 -5.51
C SER A 970 11.12 -7.14 -6.57
N THR A 971 10.06 -6.30 -6.47
CA THR A 971 9.06 -6.17 -7.55
C THR A 971 9.65 -5.52 -8.79
N SER A 972 10.48 -4.48 -8.61
CA SER A 972 11.16 -3.83 -9.73
C SER A 972 12.13 -4.81 -10.41
N LEU A 973 12.88 -5.58 -9.62
CA LEU A 973 13.72 -6.65 -10.12
C LEU A 973 12.92 -7.69 -10.94
N GLN A 974 11.76 -8.14 -10.44
CA GLN A 974 10.88 -9.07 -11.18
C GLN A 974 10.34 -8.46 -12.48
N TYR A 975 9.85 -7.22 -12.45
CA TYR A 975 9.40 -6.49 -13.64
C TYR A 975 10.50 -6.46 -14.71
N TRP A 976 11.70 -6.01 -14.34
CA TRP A 976 12.80 -5.82 -15.29
C TRP A 976 13.40 -7.14 -15.81
N ILE A 977 13.40 -8.21 -15.01
CA ILE A 977 13.76 -9.56 -15.50
C ILE A 977 12.72 -10.05 -16.53
N ILE A 978 11.41 -9.88 -16.26
CA ILE A 978 10.37 -10.31 -17.20
C ILE A 978 10.41 -9.45 -18.48
N GLU A 979 10.74 -8.16 -18.39
CA GLU A 979 10.95 -7.30 -19.55
C GLU A 979 12.17 -7.72 -20.39
N PHE A 980 13.30 -8.03 -19.74
CA PHE A 980 14.46 -8.62 -20.41
C PHE A 980 14.09 -9.91 -21.15
N LEU A 981 13.35 -10.80 -20.49
CA LEU A 981 12.91 -12.09 -21.05
C LEU A 981 11.91 -11.90 -22.21
N ARG A 982 11.00 -10.92 -22.12
CA ARG A 982 10.06 -10.54 -23.18
C ARG A 982 10.76 -10.08 -24.46
N ARG A 983 11.91 -9.40 -24.32
CA ARG A 983 12.73 -8.91 -25.45
C ARG A 983 13.65 -9.96 -26.07
N GLN A 984 13.78 -11.15 -25.50
CA GLN A 984 14.58 -12.21 -26.11
C GLN A 984 13.90 -12.77 -27.37
N PRO A 985 14.65 -13.23 -28.39
CA PRO A 985 14.08 -13.88 -29.56
C PRO A 985 13.15 -15.04 -29.18
N LYS A 986 11.99 -15.19 -29.84
CA LYS A 986 10.99 -16.21 -29.49
C LYS A 986 11.45 -17.67 -29.61
N GLU A 987 12.56 -17.91 -30.31
CA GLU A 987 13.22 -19.22 -30.40
C GLU A 987 14.47 -19.35 -29.51
N LYS A 988 14.78 -18.34 -28.68
CA LYS A 988 15.83 -18.45 -27.66
C LYS A 988 15.37 -19.44 -26.60
N LYS A 989 16.14 -20.52 -26.48
CA LYS A 989 15.99 -21.50 -25.40
C LYS A 989 16.74 -21.04 -24.15
N PHE A 990 16.25 -21.48 -23.00
CA PHE A 990 16.86 -21.32 -21.69
C PHE A 990 16.89 -22.69 -21.03
N ARG A 991 17.90 -22.96 -20.20
CA ARG A 991 18.00 -24.20 -19.45
C ARG A 991 17.34 -23.98 -18.09
N ALA A 992 16.45 -24.90 -17.75
CA ALA A 992 15.57 -24.78 -16.60
C ALA A 992 15.70 -26.01 -15.70
N LEU A 993 16.08 -25.79 -14.45
CA LEU A 993 16.26 -26.84 -13.45
C LEU A 993 14.96 -27.05 -12.67
N ILE A 994 14.43 -28.28 -12.66
CA ILE A 994 13.19 -28.62 -11.95
C ILE A 994 13.43 -28.60 -10.43
N LEU A 995 12.97 -27.55 -9.74
CA LEU A 995 13.10 -27.41 -8.28
C LEU A 995 12.09 -28.27 -7.51
N ARG A 996 10.85 -28.39 -8.02
CA ARG A 996 9.79 -29.28 -7.51
C ARG A 996 8.61 -29.34 -8.48
N PHE A 997 7.67 -30.26 -8.24
CA PHE A 997 6.33 -30.20 -8.83
C PHE A 997 5.37 -29.38 -7.96
N ILE A 998 4.48 -28.63 -8.62
CA ILE A 998 3.41 -27.83 -7.98
C ILE A 998 2.08 -28.60 -8.05
N LYS A 999 1.81 -29.22 -9.19
CA LYS A 999 0.72 -30.18 -9.44
C LYS A 999 1.14 -31.14 -10.55
N TYR A 1000 0.32 -32.16 -10.83
CA TYR A 1000 0.60 -33.10 -11.92
C TYR A 1000 0.85 -32.37 -13.24
N GLY A 1001 1.99 -32.64 -13.88
CA GLY A 1001 2.40 -32.01 -15.14
C GLY A 1001 2.87 -30.55 -15.05
N ILE A 1002 2.94 -29.91 -13.88
CA ILE A 1002 3.45 -28.52 -13.74
C ILE A 1002 4.57 -28.44 -12.69
N ALA A 1003 5.71 -27.91 -13.11
CA ALA A 1003 6.92 -27.75 -12.31
C ALA A 1003 7.20 -26.30 -11.91
N ASP A 1004 7.90 -26.15 -10.79
CA ASP A 1004 8.57 -24.96 -10.27
C ASP A 1004 10.01 -25.01 -10.80
N LEU A 1005 10.42 -24.08 -11.67
CA LEU A 1005 11.67 -24.11 -12.43
C LEU A 1005 12.60 -22.97 -12.02
N LEU A 1006 13.91 -23.18 -12.12
CA LEU A 1006 14.93 -22.12 -12.08
C LEU A 1006 15.57 -21.96 -13.46
N LEU A 1007 15.40 -20.80 -14.10
CA LEU A 1007 16.09 -20.43 -15.33
C LEU A 1007 17.57 -20.17 -15.03
N LEU A 1008 18.46 -21.02 -15.54
CA LEU A 1008 19.89 -20.96 -15.20
C LEU A 1008 20.58 -19.72 -15.78
N GLU A 1009 20.26 -19.33 -17.01
CA GLU A 1009 20.79 -18.11 -17.65
C GLU A 1009 20.18 -16.80 -17.12
N ALA A 1010 19.20 -16.86 -16.21
CA ALA A 1010 18.49 -15.68 -15.73
C ALA A 1010 18.32 -15.59 -14.20
N GLY A 1011 18.77 -16.59 -13.42
CA GLY A 1011 18.60 -16.64 -11.96
C GLY A 1011 17.14 -16.65 -11.47
N PHE A 1012 16.18 -16.78 -12.39
CA PHE A 1012 14.76 -16.45 -12.13
C PHE A 1012 13.91 -17.71 -11.97
N GLN A 1013 13.01 -17.69 -10.98
CA GLN A 1013 12.08 -18.81 -10.72
C GLN A 1013 10.72 -18.56 -11.36
N ALA A 1014 10.23 -19.54 -12.12
CA ALA A 1014 8.97 -19.47 -12.85
C ALA A 1014 8.38 -20.89 -13.03
N SER A 1015 7.12 -20.99 -13.45
CA SER A 1015 6.45 -22.30 -13.61
C SER A 1015 6.18 -22.63 -15.08
N ALA A 1016 6.28 -23.91 -15.44
CA ALA A 1016 5.93 -24.43 -16.75
C ALA A 1016 5.17 -25.75 -16.65
N SER A 1017 4.40 -26.08 -17.69
CA SER A 1017 4.02 -27.47 -17.95
C SER A 1017 5.23 -28.24 -18.45
N VAL A 1018 5.43 -29.47 -17.95
CA VAL A 1018 6.60 -30.32 -18.27
C VAL A 1018 6.19 -31.76 -18.59
N SER A 1019 7.03 -32.47 -19.33
CA SER A 1019 6.74 -33.79 -19.88
C SER A 1019 6.58 -34.88 -18.82
N VAL A 1020 5.67 -35.82 -19.09
CA VAL A 1020 5.35 -36.94 -18.19
C VAL A 1020 6.55 -37.88 -18.09
N GLY A 1021 7.10 -38.02 -16.89
CA GLY A 1021 8.28 -38.86 -16.60
C GLY A 1021 9.49 -38.07 -16.08
N THR A 1022 9.48 -36.74 -16.23
CA THR A 1022 10.46 -35.82 -15.61
C THR A 1022 10.43 -35.90 -14.08
N LYS A 1023 11.56 -35.56 -13.45
CA LYS A 1023 11.81 -35.68 -12.00
C LYS A 1023 12.34 -34.37 -11.42
N ILE A 1024 12.31 -34.28 -10.10
CA ILE A 1024 12.90 -33.17 -9.37
C ILE A 1024 14.43 -33.24 -9.51
N GLY A 1025 15.02 -32.18 -10.05
CA GLY A 1025 16.45 -32.09 -10.36
C GLY A 1025 16.84 -32.38 -11.81
N ASP A 1026 15.90 -32.74 -12.69
CA ASP A 1026 16.18 -32.80 -14.13
C ASP A 1026 16.37 -31.36 -14.69
N GLU A 1027 17.26 -31.21 -15.66
CA GLU A 1027 17.43 -29.97 -16.45
C GLU A 1027 16.71 -30.13 -17.80
N ILE A 1028 15.83 -29.17 -18.12
CA ILE A 1028 15.03 -29.16 -19.35
C ILE A 1028 15.26 -27.87 -20.15
N GLU A 1029 15.04 -27.91 -21.45
CA GLU A 1029 14.98 -26.68 -22.27
C GLU A 1029 13.57 -26.08 -22.21
N VAL A 1030 13.49 -24.76 -22.01
CA VAL A 1030 12.24 -23.99 -22.11
C VAL A 1030 12.43 -22.77 -22.99
N LYS A 1031 11.34 -22.25 -23.56
CA LYS A 1031 11.31 -20.91 -24.17
C LYS A 1031 10.16 -20.08 -23.61
N VAL A 1032 10.29 -18.76 -23.72
CA VAL A 1032 9.26 -17.79 -23.32
C VAL A 1032 8.10 -17.88 -24.31
N GLU A 1033 6.93 -18.31 -23.84
CA GLU A 1033 5.70 -18.31 -24.66
C GLU A 1033 4.97 -16.97 -24.54
N GLU A 1034 4.97 -16.39 -23.34
CA GLU A 1034 4.22 -15.18 -23.00
C GLU A 1034 4.90 -14.49 -21.80
N ALA A 1035 5.01 -13.16 -21.81
CA ALA A 1035 5.67 -12.38 -20.76
C ALA A 1035 5.04 -10.99 -20.67
N HIS A 1036 4.40 -10.70 -19.52
CA HIS A 1036 3.75 -9.42 -19.24
C HIS A 1036 4.38 -8.81 -17.98
N PRO A 1037 5.38 -7.91 -18.12
CA PRO A 1037 6.16 -7.37 -17.00
C PRO A 1037 5.30 -6.65 -15.97
N ARG A 1038 4.32 -5.85 -16.43
CA ARG A 1038 3.40 -5.07 -15.57
C ARG A 1038 2.56 -5.95 -14.63
N ASP A 1039 2.22 -7.16 -15.08
CA ASP A 1039 1.42 -8.12 -14.32
C ASP A 1039 2.29 -9.09 -13.48
N GLY A 1040 3.62 -8.94 -13.55
CA GLY A 1040 4.58 -9.88 -12.98
C GLY A 1040 4.51 -11.28 -13.58
N PHE A 1041 3.92 -11.43 -14.77
CA PHE A 1041 3.57 -12.71 -15.38
C PHE A 1041 4.61 -13.18 -16.40
N LEU A 1042 5.04 -14.43 -16.26
CA LEU A 1042 5.91 -15.13 -17.21
C LEU A 1042 5.38 -16.55 -17.43
N LYS A 1043 5.23 -16.94 -18.68
CA LYS A 1043 4.78 -18.26 -19.11
C LYS A 1043 5.89 -18.94 -19.92
N LEU A 1044 6.34 -20.07 -19.41
CA LEU A 1044 7.37 -20.89 -20.04
C LEU A 1044 6.75 -22.12 -20.71
N LYS A 1045 7.31 -22.50 -21.85
CA LYS A 1045 6.95 -23.72 -22.59
C LYS A 1045 8.18 -24.60 -22.72
N GLU A 1046 8.06 -25.86 -22.31
CA GLU A 1046 9.08 -26.89 -22.52
C GLU A 1046 9.33 -27.11 -24.03
N VAL A 1047 10.60 -27.24 -24.40
CA VAL A 1047 11.03 -27.51 -25.78
C VAL A 1047 11.28 -29.02 -25.91
N ILE A 1048 10.22 -29.74 -26.27
CA ILE A 1048 10.30 -31.18 -26.56
C ILE A 1048 11.09 -31.38 -27.86
N THR A 1049 12.28 -31.96 -27.74
CA THR A 1049 13.06 -32.45 -28.89
C THR A 1049 12.70 -33.92 -29.12
N TYR A 1050 12.24 -34.23 -30.33
CA TYR A 1050 11.84 -35.57 -30.77
C TYR A 1050 12.98 -36.29 -31.50
#